data_AF-C7H342-F1
#
_entry.id   AF-C7H342-F1
#
_cell.length_a   1.000
_cell.length_b   1.000
_cell.length_c   1.000
_cell.angle_alpha   90.00
_cell.angle_beta   90.00
_cell.angle_gamma   90.00
#
_symmetry.space_group_name_H-M   'P 1'
#
loop_
_entity.id
_entity.type
_entity.pdbx_description
1 polymer ?
#
loop_
_entity_poly.entity_id
_entity_poly.type
_entity_poly.pdbx_seq_one_letter_code
_entity_poly.pdbx_strand_id
1 'polypeptide(L)'
;MKKRLISLLLAFSMMLTFLPAGAVSAFAEENIDSSKGTLIPNNFTGSVYTIAEDNTTYQMRGDYNFPIEITAKGVTINIVGNITYGFDSYHDESWGFSYLIGVKSTGGVTINNYANYNVTTSKSDYGFVATWGNGTAAGSAIINGGRYTTLNQEPFWNSQGEMTLTNVTAECQNDLAVTNRAGTMIIDGGSYKSINSTAIYNNRGGEMTIKGKPEVVAQNGVALCSASGVVTVEGGSFSGGNGSYSDTYWTSAESAVCNWKNSKMTITGGTFTGTDPADAIVNNGEMHIANATVDAKNGSALKNQYLSGGKYSASTEIISGTFKDSAKGIDLQSGSVVLKNAEFSGNRADIYLNTGKQITIEETFNHNATVACADPGDGRQLTTATTGEYPKNLNLTSANEDYLVGYKKTADGKEYRCLSKKVGVTINGLKGEIKAEDPAEFTVTLTHENSTGTGILTFGDKNSEIEYKDKNGEYKPMPEGGLPIDLGDVKEPYAFHITPKNAGEQTLTAAVVRDAVKLGTAEEGFTVTGRVHTAVTIEGLENAVIKEGESKDFTVKVTPNDDAKLGEAFIDFGDKNSEIEYLDDNGAYQPMPEGGLPIDLSDVKEQYAFRIAPKETGKQTLTAAVKKGENELAKDEKDFVGSEMPILTLKDGVITSVTVPGKNGADPEDITEIVKKNANEDGSFHVPEGATVSVAFDKDAFADSGLKFGHWDITGLDDPNAYQDKESFAFEMPAKAVTLKAMTQDASIEDDEPDIVGPIVIGTTVVVGGAVLGYQAYSLGAEFAGKLMALPYFPSNRSALAMMLWEDAGKPMPESELLYPDVGQEERDMDLQHAARWAMENELIPDLNDEGTAPEEMKFYPDNAVSKIDVLNAWQKAQELKQNA
;
A
#
# COMPACT_ATOMS: atom_id res chain seq x y z
N MET A 1 23.40 -16.45 -16.12
CA MET A 1 23.76 -15.03 -15.98
C MET A 1 25.20 -14.72 -15.52
N LYS A 2 26.06 -15.69 -15.16
CA LYS A 2 27.46 -15.40 -14.75
C LYS A 2 28.50 -15.25 -15.88
N LYS A 3 28.16 -15.56 -17.14
CA LYS A 3 29.11 -15.54 -18.27
C LYS A 3 29.09 -14.26 -19.13
N ARG A 4 28.10 -13.36 -18.97
CA ARG A 4 27.99 -12.11 -19.76
C ARG A 4 28.57 -10.87 -19.07
N LEU A 5 28.63 -10.87 -17.73
CA LEU A 5 29.26 -9.78 -16.96
C LEU A 5 30.79 -9.75 -17.15
N ILE A 6 31.42 -10.91 -17.37
CA ILE A 6 32.87 -11.03 -17.61
C ILE A 6 33.24 -10.47 -18.99
N SER A 7 32.38 -10.60 -20.01
CA SER A 7 32.63 -9.98 -21.33
C SER A 7 32.57 -8.46 -21.31
N LEU A 8 31.74 -7.86 -20.44
CA LEU A 8 31.66 -6.41 -20.29
C LEU A 8 32.91 -5.85 -19.57
N LEU A 9 33.40 -6.54 -18.53
CA LEU A 9 34.67 -6.20 -17.88
C LEU A 9 35.88 -6.41 -18.81
N LEU A 10 35.85 -7.45 -19.65
CA LEU A 10 36.91 -7.73 -20.61
C LEU A 10 36.92 -6.73 -21.77
N ALA A 11 35.76 -6.25 -22.22
CA ALA A 11 35.64 -5.16 -23.19
C ALA A 11 36.13 -3.83 -22.61
N PHE A 12 35.83 -3.54 -21.34
CA PHE A 12 36.40 -2.40 -20.62
C PHE A 12 37.92 -2.51 -20.43
N SER A 13 38.46 -3.74 -20.28
CA SER A 13 39.91 -3.95 -20.18
C SER A 13 40.65 -3.87 -21.52
N MET A 14 39.99 -4.18 -22.64
CA MET A 14 40.61 -4.11 -23.97
C MET A 14 40.52 -2.72 -24.62
N MET A 15 39.58 -1.86 -24.20
CA MET A 15 39.52 -0.46 -24.64
C MET A 15 40.59 0.41 -23.96
N LEU A 16 41.11 0.00 -22.79
CA LEU A 16 42.23 0.64 -22.10
C LEU A 16 43.63 0.27 -22.67
N THR A 17 43.73 -0.69 -23.61
CA THR A 17 45.03 -1.24 -24.05
C THR A 17 45.56 -0.74 -25.41
N PHE A 18 45.00 0.34 -25.96
CA PHE A 18 45.57 1.02 -27.14
C PHE A 18 45.92 2.49 -26.86
N LEU A 19 46.40 2.78 -25.66
CA LEU A 19 47.24 3.97 -25.49
C LEU A 19 48.57 3.69 -26.20
N PRO A 20 49.10 4.61 -27.03
CA PRO A 20 50.52 4.67 -27.21
C PRO A 20 51.13 4.78 -25.81
N ALA A 21 51.93 3.80 -25.41
CA ALA A 21 52.74 3.90 -24.22
C ALA A 21 53.76 5.05 -24.44
N GLY A 22 53.32 6.26 -24.11
CA GLY A 22 54.08 7.50 -24.23
C GLY A 22 53.65 8.43 -23.11
N ALA A 23 54.30 8.29 -21.95
CA ALA A 23 54.41 9.29 -20.89
C ALA A 23 53.17 10.13 -20.57
N VAL A 24 52.19 9.56 -19.86
CA VAL A 24 51.33 10.38 -18.98
C VAL A 24 52.13 10.65 -17.71
N SER A 25 53.03 11.65 -17.79
CA SER A 25 53.57 12.28 -16.58
C SER A 25 52.39 12.94 -15.86
N ALA A 26 52.12 12.53 -14.63
CA ALA A 26 51.43 13.38 -13.68
C ALA A 26 52.34 14.60 -13.48
N PHE A 27 52.10 15.68 -14.22
CA PHE A 27 52.77 16.95 -14.02
C PHE A 27 52.31 17.49 -12.67
N ALA A 28 53.09 17.16 -11.63
CA ALA A 28 53.34 18.14 -10.59
C ALA A 28 53.79 19.42 -11.31
N GLU A 29 53.20 20.54 -10.93
CA GLU A 29 53.56 21.88 -11.37
C GLU A 29 55.06 22.10 -11.05
N GLU A 30 55.95 21.69 -11.96
CA GLU A 30 57.38 21.93 -11.83
C GLU A 30 57.58 23.44 -11.91
N ASN A 31 58.27 24.02 -10.91
CA ASN A 31 58.59 25.44 -10.90
C ASN A 31 59.52 25.76 -12.07
N ILE A 32 58.97 26.03 -13.25
CA ILE A 32 59.72 26.46 -14.42
C ILE A 32 60.23 27.87 -14.15
N ASP A 33 61.55 28.00 -14.03
CA ASP A 33 62.22 29.29 -13.89
C ASP A 33 62.17 30.04 -15.23
N SER A 34 61.09 30.79 -15.42
CA SER A 34 60.81 31.60 -16.61
C SER A 34 61.89 32.67 -16.90
N SER A 35 62.80 32.95 -15.96
CA SER A 35 63.92 33.88 -16.15
C SER A 35 65.11 33.29 -16.92
N LYS A 36 65.13 31.98 -17.15
CA LYS A 36 66.19 31.27 -17.89
C LYS A 36 65.86 31.10 -19.38
N GLY A 37 66.89 31.08 -20.22
CA GLY A 37 66.79 30.88 -21.68
C GLY A 37 67.22 32.09 -22.52
N THR A 38 67.52 31.84 -23.79
CA THR A 38 67.91 32.89 -24.76
C THR A 38 66.67 33.61 -25.29
N LEU A 39 66.61 34.93 -25.17
CA LEU A 39 65.52 35.72 -25.75
C LEU A 39 65.55 35.61 -27.29
N ILE A 40 64.44 35.18 -27.90
CA ILE A 40 64.29 35.25 -29.36
C ILE A 40 64.22 36.73 -29.75
N PRO A 41 65.14 37.23 -30.61
CA PRO A 41 65.24 38.64 -30.92
C PRO A 41 64.01 39.14 -31.68
N ASN A 42 63.27 40.07 -31.11
CA ASN A 42 62.08 40.68 -31.74
C ASN A 42 62.42 41.61 -32.93
N ASN A 43 63.69 41.95 -33.12
CA ASN A 43 64.21 42.82 -34.17
C ASN A 43 64.95 42.08 -35.30
N PHE A 44 64.75 40.76 -35.43
CA PHE A 44 65.34 39.99 -36.52
C PHE A 44 64.81 40.49 -37.87
N THR A 45 65.73 40.69 -38.83
CA THR A 45 65.43 41.27 -40.16
C THR A 45 65.35 40.22 -41.28
N GLY A 46 65.53 38.94 -40.97
CA GLY A 46 65.39 37.86 -41.94
C GLY A 46 63.93 37.46 -42.17
N SER A 47 63.68 36.67 -43.22
CA SER A 47 62.33 36.24 -43.59
C SER A 47 61.74 35.17 -42.67
N VAL A 48 62.57 34.34 -42.05
CA VAL A 48 62.19 33.27 -41.10
C VAL A 48 63.29 33.12 -40.06
N TYR A 49 62.94 33.00 -38.78
CA TYR A 49 63.88 32.70 -37.70
C TYR A 49 63.87 31.19 -37.39
N THR A 50 64.94 30.48 -37.74
CA THR A 50 65.02 29.02 -37.57
C THR A 50 65.70 28.64 -36.24
N ILE A 51 65.02 27.82 -35.44
CA ILE A 51 65.57 27.15 -34.26
C ILE A 51 65.96 25.72 -34.63
N ALA A 52 67.27 25.49 -34.72
CA ALA A 52 67.88 24.22 -35.14
C ALA A 52 68.76 23.58 -34.04
N GLU A 53 68.79 24.14 -32.83
CA GLU A 53 69.56 23.60 -31.70
C GLU A 53 68.66 22.75 -30.78
N ASP A 54 69.03 21.48 -30.60
CA ASP A 54 68.29 20.54 -29.76
C ASP A 54 68.36 20.93 -28.27
N ASN A 55 67.35 20.56 -27.49
CA ASN A 55 67.28 20.69 -26.02
C ASN A 55 67.55 22.11 -25.49
N THR A 56 67.20 23.13 -26.27
CA THR A 56 67.50 24.53 -25.95
C THR A 56 66.27 25.26 -25.43
N THR A 57 66.47 26.11 -24.42
CA THR A 57 65.41 26.95 -23.82
C THR A 57 65.50 28.39 -24.30
N TYR A 58 64.37 28.93 -24.76
CA TYR A 58 64.20 30.28 -25.27
C TYR A 58 63.15 31.06 -24.47
N GLN A 59 63.20 32.39 -24.58
CA GLN A 59 62.17 33.29 -24.08
C GLN A 59 61.51 34.07 -25.22
N MET A 60 60.22 34.38 -25.07
CA MET A 60 59.50 35.28 -25.98
C MET A 60 58.76 36.40 -25.23
N ARG A 61 58.84 37.62 -25.77
CA ARG A 61 58.08 38.80 -25.34
C ARG A 61 58.12 39.90 -26.40
N GLY A 62 57.03 40.66 -26.53
CA GLY A 62 56.93 41.82 -27.43
C GLY A 62 56.48 41.45 -28.85
N ASP A 63 56.81 42.32 -29.81
CA ASP A 63 56.26 42.25 -31.16
C ASP A 63 57.14 41.45 -32.13
N TYR A 64 56.58 40.48 -32.85
CA TYR A 64 57.29 39.63 -33.80
C TYR A 64 56.83 39.89 -35.24
N ASN A 65 57.76 40.37 -36.08
CA ASN A 65 57.52 40.69 -37.49
C ASN A 65 58.15 39.67 -38.46
N PHE A 66 58.30 38.42 -38.00
CA PHE A 66 58.77 37.29 -38.80
C PHE A 66 58.23 35.97 -38.21
N PRO A 67 58.05 34.93 -39.03
CA PRO A 67 57.73 33.58 -38.57
C PRO A 67 58.94 32.89 -37.93
N ILE A 68 58.66 31.94 -37.03
CA ILE A 68 59.63 31.11 -36.32
C ILE A 68 59.48 29.66 -36.77
N GLU A 69 60.55 29.05 -37.25
CA GLU A 69 60.56 27.65 -37.68
C GLU A 69 61.34 26.79 -36.70
N ILE A 70 60.71 25.71 -36.21
CA ILE A 70 61.34 24.74 -35.31
C ILE A 70 61.69 23.47 -36.10
N THR A 71 62.98 23.17 -36.20
CA THR A 71 63.49 21.94 -36.84
C THR A 71 64.14 20.98 -35.84
N ALA A 72 64.50 21.49 -34.66
CA ALA A 72 65.15 20.77 -33.56
C ALA A 72 64.17 20.16 -32.54
N LYS A 73 64.63 19.16 -31.78
CA LYS A 73 63.87 18.47 -30.73
C LYS A 73 64.18 19.03 -29.35
N GLY A 74 63.25 18.88 -28.42
CA GLY A 74 63.45 19.30 -27.02
C GLY A 74 63.52 20.82 -26.83
N VAL A 75 63.02 21.59 -27.79
CA VAL A 75 62.99 23.06 -27.68
C VAL A 75 61.96 23.46 -26.64
N THR A 76 62.33 24.33 -25.70
CA THR A 76 61.40 24.93 -24.75
C THR A 76 61.31 26.43 -24.98
N ILE A 77 60.11 26.99 -25.04
CA ILE A 77 59.86 28.42 -25.20
C ILE A 77 59.03 28.91 -24.02
N ASN A 78 59.59 29.80 -23.21
CA ASN A 78 58.89 30.46 -22.11
C ASN A 78 58.37 31.83 -22.57
N ILE A 79 57.04 32.01 -22.57
CA ILE A 79 56.43 33.32 -22.82
C ILE A 79 56.49 34.13 -21.53
N VAL A 80 57.25 35.23 -21.56
CA VAL A 80 57.57 36.06 -20.38
C VAL A 80 56.97 37.47 -20.48
N GLY A 81 56.11 37.70 -21.47
CA GLY A 81 55.38 38.95 -21.68
C GLY A 81 54.36 38.80 -22.80
N ASN A 82 53.49 39.80 -22.97
CA ASN A 82 52.52 39.81 -24.08
C ASN A 82 53.24 39.75 -25.43
N ILE A 83 52.61 39.07 -26.39
CA ILE A 83 53.11 38.89 -27.75
C ILE A 83 52.08 39.46 -28.74
N THR A 84 52.56 40.32 -29.65
CA THR A 84 51.84 40.67 -30.87
C THR A 84 52.65 40.18 -32.06
N TYR A 85 52.01 39.65 -33.11
CA TYR A 85 52.74 39.22 -34.30
C TYR A 85 52.01 39.50 -35.60
N GLY A 86 52.79 39.71 -36.66
CA GLY A 86 52.29 39.90 -38.02
C GLY A 86 53.44 40.25 -38.95
N PHE A 87 53.50 39.61 -40.11
CA PHE A 87 54.67 39.65 -40.98
C PHE A 87 54.33 39.36 -42.42
N ASP A 88 55.09 39.86 -43.39
CA ASP A 88 54.72 39.72 -44.82
C ASP A 88 55.31 38.44 -45.47
N SER A 89 56.15 37.68 -44.73
CA SER A 89 56.73 36.41 -45.18
C SER A 89 55.89 35.18 -44.77
N TYR A 90 55.84 34.14 -45.59
CA TYR A 90 55.06 32.91 -45.30
C TYR A 90 55.98 31.74 -44.94
N HIS A 91 55.49 30.82 -44.09
CA HIS A 91 56.13 29.50 -43.93
C HIS A 91 56.04 28.66 -45.21
N ASP A 92 54.98 28.87 -46.00
CA ASP A 92 54.72 28.28 -47.31
C ASP A 92 53.72 29.18 -48.05
N GLU A 93 54.10 29.75 -49.20
CA GLU A 93 53.26 30.67 -49.98
C GLU A 93 52.02 29.98 -50.60
N SER A 94 51.99 28.65 -50.65
CA SER A 94 50.95 27.90 -51.37
C SER A 94 49.59 27.84 -50.66
N TRP A 95 49.53 28.16 -49.36
CA TRP A 95 48.32 27.98 -48.54
C TRP A 95 47.55 29.26 -48.24
N GLY A 96 48.15 30.44 -48.45
CA GLY A 96 47.47 31.73 -48.26
C GLY A 96 47.20 32.13 -46.79
N PHE A 97 47.70 31.35 -45.83
CA PHE A 97 47.66 31.64 -44.38
C PHE A 97 49.01 31.27 -43.74
N SER A 98 49.29 31.79 -42.53
CA SER A 98 50.58 31.61 -41.85
C SER A 98 50.45 31.35 -40.36
N TYR A 99 51.54 30.95 -39.71
CA TYR A 99 51.61 30.72 -38.26
C TYR A 99 52.83 31.43 -37.68
N LEU A 100 52.76 31.92 -36.43
CA LEU A 100 53.97 32.45 -35.78
C LEU A 100 55.03 31.36 -35.60
N ILE A 101 54.63 30.14 -35.24
CA ILE A 101 55.52 29.02 -34.97
C ILE A 101 55.11 27.84 -35.87
N GLY A 102 55.99 27.51 -36.82
CA GLY A 102 55.88 26.32 -37.66
C GLY A 102 56.82 25.21 -37.17
N VAL A 103 56.27 24.10 -36.69
CA VAL A 103 57.04 22.93 -36.26
C VAL A 103 57.16 21.95 -37.42
N LYS A 104 58.37 21.77 -37.94
CA LYS A 104 58.64 20.88 -39.08
C LYS A 104 58.72 19.41 -38.62
N SER A 105 58.76 18.50 -39.59
CA SER A 105 58.67 17.03 -39.42
C SER A 105 59.57 16.40 -38.34
N THR A 106 60.72 17.00 -38.03
CA THR A 106 61.66 16.50 -37.01
C THR A 106 61.68 17.32 -35.73
N GLY A 107 60.99 18.48 -35.72
CA GLY A 107 61.00 19.43 -34.63
C GLY A 107 60.04 19.06 -33.50
N GLY A 108 60.34 19.54 -32.30
CA GLY A 108 59.50 19.35 -31.12
C GLY A 108 59.64 20.53 -30.17
N VAL A 109 58.51 21.15 -29.79
CA VAL A 109 58.50 22.34 -28.95
C VAL A 109 57.56 22.21 -27.75
N THR A 110 58.01 22.67 -26.59
CA THR A 110 57.17 22.92 -25.41
C THR A 110 57.07 24.43 -25.19
N ILE A 111 55.87 24.97 -25.22
CA ILE A 111 55.58 26.40 -25.02
C ILE A 111 54.91 26.58 -23.67
N ASN A 112 55.51 27.38 -22.80
CA ASN A 112 55.02 27.66 -21.46
C ASN A 112 54.53 29.10 -21.36
N ASN A 113 53.23 29.28 -21.10
CA ASN A 113 52.58 30.55 -20.87
C ASN A 113 51.72 30.52 -19.60
N TYR A 114 52.30 30.02 -18.50
CA TYR A 114 51.60 29.87 -17.22
C TYR A 114 51.13 31.19 -16.61
N ALA A 115 51.82 32.30 -16.92
CA ALA A 115 51.43 33.63 -16.49
C ALA A 115 50.24 34.23 -17.28
N ASN A 116 49.65 33.46 -18.21
CA ASN A 116 48.49 33.84 -19.01
C ASN A 116 48.68 35.14 -19.81
N TYR A 117 49.87 35.36 -20.35
CA TYR A 117 50.12 36.48 -21.25
C TYR A 117 49.28 36.36 -22.52
N ASN A 118 48.86 37.51 -23.04
CA ASN A 118 48.09 37.57 -24.28
C ASN A 118 49.02 37.38 -25.48
N VAL A 119 48.60 36.51 -26.39
CA VAL A 119 49.24 36.26 -27.68
C VAL A 119 48.21 36.58 -28.76
N THR A 120 48.44 37.68 -29.48
CA THR A 120 47.50 38.23 -30.47
C THR A 120 48.19 38.51 -31.79
N THR A 121 47.44 38.48 -32.89
CA THR A 121 47.96 38.85 -34.21
C THR A 121 47.39 40.18 -34.71
N SER A 122 48.19 40.93 -35.47
CA SER A 122 47.77 42.14 -36.20
C SER A 122 47.31 41.85 -37.63
N LYS A 123 47.39 40.59 -38.09
CA LYS A 123 46.98 40.14 -39.42
C LYS A 123 45.85 39.13 -39.28
N SER A 124 44.88 39.13 -40.20
CA SER A 124 43.68 38.31 -40.04
C SER A 124 43.92 36.81 -40.23
N ASP A 125 44.82 36.43 -41.15
CA ASP A 125 44.95 35.05 -41.65
C ASP A 125 46.15 34.32 -41.01
N TYR A 126 46.38 34.60 -39.72
CA TYR A 126 47.57 34.18 -38.98
C TYR A 126 47.18 33.39 -37.73
N GLY A 127 47.68 32.16 -37.64
CA GLY A 127 47.59 31.29 -36.47
C GLY A 127 48.83 31.40 -35.58
N PHE A 128 48.82 30.69 -34.45
CA PHE A 128 49.94 30.72 -33.51
C PHE A 128 50.92 29.57 -33.73
N VAL A 129 50.47 28.31 -33.60
CA VAL A 129 51.31 27.12 -33.75
C VAL A 129 50.70 26.14 -34.75
N ALA A 130 51.51 25.73 -35.73
CA ALA A 130 51.19 24.63 -36.61
C ALA A 130 52.25 23.53 -36.56
N THR A 131 51.83 22.27 -36.43
CA THR A 131 52.69 21.11 -36.68
C THR A 131 52.48 20.60 -38.10
N TRP A 132 53.60 20.38 -38.80
CA TRP A 132 53.61 19.94 -40.18
C TRP A 132 54.09 18.48 -40.27
N GLY A 133 53.46 17.71 -41.16
CA GLY A 133 53.92 16.39 -41.56
C GLY A 133 53.65 16.15 -43.05
N ASN A 134 54.55 15.40 -43.69
CA ASN A 134 54.49 15.05 -45.11
C ASN A 134 54.53 13.53 -45.30
N GLY A 135 53.61 12.82 -44.64
CA GLY A 135 53.38 11.38 -44.84
C GLY A 135 54.41 10.42 -44.23
N THR A 136 55.36 10.89 -43.41
CA THR A 136 56.39 10.03 -42.79
C THR A 136 56.76 10.43 -41.36
N ALA A 137 57.23 11.67 -41.14
CA ALA A 137 57.51 12.24 -39.83
C ALA A 137 56.82 13.59 -39.68
N ALA A 138 56.28 13.87 -38.49
CA ALA A 138 55.55 15.08 -38.19
C ALA A 138 56.06 15.71 -36.88
N GLY A 139 56.06 17.05 -36.85
CA GLY A 139 56.51 17.79 -35.67
C GLY A 139 55.59 17.61 -34.46
N SER A 140 56.11 17.89 -33.26
CA SER A 140 55.31 17.85 -32.02
C SER A 140 55.27 19.19 -31.28
N ALA A 141 54.16 19.47 -30.61
CA ALA A 141 53.99 20.68 -29.84
C ALA A 141 53.24 20.43 -28.53
N ILE A 142 53.76 20.95 -27.42
CA ILE A 142 53.06 21.00 -26.13
C ILE A 142 52.87 22.47 -25.78
N ILE A 143 51.64 22.89 -25.48
CA ILE A 143 51.32 24.28 -25.13
C ILE A 143 50.63 24.28 -23.76
N ASN A 144 51.23 25.00 -22.82
CA ASN A 144 50.79 25.06 -21.43
C ASN A 144 50.36 26.48 -21.04
N GLY A 145 49.09 26.67 -20.68
CA GLY A 145 48.53 27.96 -20.29
C GLY A 145 48.48 28.98 -21.42
N GLY A 146 48.00 30.19 -21.11
CA GLY A 146 48.02 31.30 -22.04
C GLY A 146 46.67 31.66 -22.66
N ARG A 147 46.63 32.87 -23.23
CA ARG A 147 45.49 33.40 -23.98
C ARG A 147 45.92 33.68 -25.42
N TYR A 148 45.29 33.00 -26.37
CA TYR A 148 45.64 33.06 -27.79
C TYR A 148 44.40 33.52 -28.56
N THR A 149 44.51 34.67 -29.23
CA THR A 149 43.39 35.25 -29.98
C THR A 149 43.78 35.52 -31.42
N THR A 150 42.98 34.98 -32.34
CA THR A 150 43.15 35.12 -33.80
C THR A 150 41.82 35.50 -34.47
N LEU A 151 41.86 35.82 -35.77
CA LEU A 151 40.70 36.33 -36.50
C LEU A 151 40.15 35.30 -37.50
N ASN A 152 40.89 34.97 -38.56
CA ASN A 152 40.44 34.11 -39.67
C ASN A 152 41.27 32.83 -39.82
N GLN A 153 42.10 32.50 -38.82
CA GLN A 153 42.97 31.33 -38.86
C GLN A 153 43.07 30.75 -37.46
N GLU A 154 43.00 29.43 -37.34
CA GLU A 154 43.08 28.79 -36.03
C GLU A 154 44.40 29.07 -35.31
N PRO A 155 44.35 29.36 -33.99
CA PRO A 155 45.56 29.46 -33.18
C PRO A 155 46.38 28.17 -33.21
N PHE A 156 45.72 27.00 -33.22
CA PHE A 156 46.35 25.70 -33.10
C PHE A 156 45.94 24.74 -34.22
N TRP A 157 46.90 24.38 -35.06
CA TRP A 157 46.71 23.42 -36.15
C TRP A 157 47.64 22.22 -36.00
N ASN A 158 47.07 21.03 -35.93
CA ASN A 158 47.81 19.78 -36.01
C ASN A 158 47.55 19.05 -37.34
N SER A 159 48.54 19.02 -38.23
CA SER A 159 48.36 18.40 -39.55
C SER A 159 48.48 16.87 -39.51
N GLN A 160 49.58 16.36 -38.94
CA GLN A 160 49.92 14.93 -38.85
C GLN A 160 50.76 14.62 -37.61
N GLY A 161 50.98 15.61 -36.75
CA GLY A 161 51.89 15.53 -35.61
C GLY A 161 51.20 15.16 -34.32
N GLU A 162 51.91 15.41 -33.22
CA GLU A 162 51.37 15.30 -31.87
C GLU A 162 51.23 16.70 -31.29
N MET A 163 50.05 17.05 -30.80
CA MET A 163 49.83 18.32 -30.12
C MET A 163 49.10 18.11 -28.79
N THR A 164 49.64 18.68 -27.72
CA THR A 164 48.99 18.70 -26.40
C THR A 164 48.74 20.13 -25.97
N LEU A 165 47.50 20.44 -25.59
CA LEU A 165 47.07 21.73 -25.07
C LEU A 165 46.64 21.54 -23.61
N THR A 166 47.34 22.17 -22.67
CA THR A 166 47.08 22.06 -21.22
C THR A 166 46.63 23.40 -20.68
N ASN A 167 45.38 23.51 -20.20
CA ASN A 167 44.79 24.74 -19.63
C ASN A 167 44.95 25.98 -20.53
N VAL A 168 44.79 25.81 -21.83
CA VAL A 168 44.91 26.89 -22.83
C VAL A 168 43.58 27.65 -22.97
N THR A 169 43.63 28.97 -23.12
CA THR A 169 42.48 29.77 -23.58
C THR A 169 42.69 30.18 -25.03
N ALA A 170 41.90 29.64 -25.96
CA ALA A 170 41.99 29.92 -27.39
C ALA A 170 40.67 30.53 -27.91
N GLU A 171 40.75 31.65 -28.60
CA GLU A 171 39.60 32.31 -29.23
C GLU A 171 39.92 32.65 -30.69
N CYS A 172 39.05 32.22 -31.60
CA CYS A 172 39.10 32.60 -33.02
C CYS A 172 37.77 33.24 -33.43
N GLN A 173 37.81 34.36 -34.15
CA GLN A 173 36.58 35.08 -34.48
C GLN A 173 35.79 34.40 -35.61
N ASN A 174 36.45 34.09 -36.72
CA ASN A 174 35.82 33.65 -37.97
C ASN A 174 36.23 32.25 -38.41
N ASP A 175 37.11 31.59 -37.66
CA ASP A 175 37.55 30.23 -37.94
C ASP A 175 37.63 29.40 -36.65
N LEU A 176 38.29 28.26 -36.75
CA LEU A 176 38.45 27.25 -35.72
C LEU A 176 39.35 27.75 -34.57
N ALA A 177 39.11 27.28 -33.34
CA ALA A 177 40.05 27.50 -32.24
C ALA A 177 41.14 26.41 -32.21
N VAL A 178 40.77 25.18 -32.60
CA VAL A 178 41.67 24.03 -32.68
C VAL A 178 41.28 23.14 -33.86
N THR A 179 42.28 22.79 -34.67
CA THR A 179 42.12 21.81 -35.76
C THR A 179 43.08 20.65 -35.57
N ASN A 180 42.53 19.44 -35.56
CA ASN A 180 43.29 18.20 -35.71
C ASN A 180 42.94 17.55 -37.05
N ARG A 181 43.95 17.26 -37.85
CA ARG A 181 43.80 16.50 -39.09
C ARG A 181 44.28 15.07 -38.85
N ALA A 182 45.18 14.53 -39.66
CA ALA A 182 45.65 13.16 -39.53
C ALA A 182 46.71 12.97 -38.40
N GLY A 183 46.62 13.75 -37.33
CA GLY A 183 47.54 13.72 -36.18
C GLY A 183 46.84 13.29 -34.89
N THR A 184 47.60 13.33 -33.79
CA THR A 184 47.13 13.06 -32.42
C THR A 184 47.04 14.35 -31.62
N MET A 185 45.86 14.65 -31.09
CA MET A 185 45.56 15.85 -30.29
C MET A 185 45.14 15.47 -28.87
N ILE A 186 45.72 16.10 -27.86
CA ILE A 186 45.26 16.02 -26.47
C ILE A 186 44.89 17.41 -26.01
N ILE A 187 43.63 17.59 -25.58
CA ILE A 187 43.16 18.78 -24.89
C ILE A 187 42.95 18.40 -23.43
N ASP A 188 43.66 19.05 -22.51
CA ASP A 188 43.59 18.83 -21.07
C ASP A 188 43.21 20.14 -20.36
N GLY A 189 41.90 20.35 -20.19
CA GLY A 189 41.32 21.57 -19.65
C GLY A 189 41.40 22.77 -20.59
N GLY A 190 41.07 23.96 -20.09
CA GLY A 190 41.11 25.22 -20.86
C GLY A 190 39.75 25.71 -21.37
N SER A 191 39.79 26.73 -22.23
CA SER A 191 38.61 27.38 -22.82
C SER A 191 38.84 27.58 -24.32
N TYR A 192 37.93 27.08 -25.15
CA TYR A 192 38.06 27.08 -26.60
C TYR A 192 36.81 27.70 -27.22
N LYS A 193 36.99 28.84 -27.88
CA LYS A 193 35.87 29.64 -28.37
C LYS A 193 36.01 29.95 -29.85
N SER A 194 34.94 29.74 -30.60
CA SER A 194 34.75 30.34 -31.93
C SER A 194 33.48 31.17 -31.96
N ILE A 195 33.51 32.32 -32.64
CA ILE A 195 32.33 33.20 -32.75
C ILE A 195 31.50 32.80 -33.98
N ASN A 196 32.12 32.75 -35.16
CA ASN A 196 31.42 32.55 -36.44
C ASN A 196 31.72 31.20 -37.11
N SER A 197 32.35 30.26 -36.42
CA SER A 197 32.72 28.95 -36.96
C SER A 197 32.63 27.86 -35.87
N THR A 198 33.14 26.69 -36.20
CA THR A 198 33.33 25.57 -35.26
C THR A 198 34.46 25.89 -34.29
N ALA A 199 34.37 25.49 -33.02
CA ALA A 199 35.46 25.72 -32.07
C ALA A 199 36.56 24.64 -32.19
N ILE A 200 36.19 23.36 -32.17
CA ILE A 200 37.14 22.24 -32.25
C ILE A 200 36.77 21.31 -33.41
N TYR A 201 37.73 20.99 -34.27
CA TYR A 201 37.52 20.12 -35.42
C TYR A 201 38.53 18.98 -35.52
N ASN A 202 38.03 17.76 -35.74
CA ASN A 202 38.82 16.57 -36.01
C ASN A 202 38.50 16.02 -37.42
N ASN A 203 39.51 15.80 -38.27
CA ASN A 203 39.30 15.28 -39.61
C ASN A 203 40.45 14.41 -40.13
N ARG A 204 40.33 13.93 -41.39
CA ARG A 204 41.36 13.13 -42.09
C ARG A 204 41.88 11.90 -41.32
N GLY A 205 41.09 11.35 -40.40
CA GLY A 205 41.44 10.17 -39.62
C GLY A 205 42.21 10.48 -38.33
N GLY A 206 42.20 11.74 -37.86
CA GLY A 206 42.83 12.14 -36.62
C GLY A 206 42.33 11.44 -35.37
N GLU A 207 43.21 11.38 -34.38
CA GLU A 207 42.90 10.91 -33.04
C GLU A 207 42.89 12.10 -32.07
N MET A 208 41.79 12.29 -31.35
CA MET A 208 41.64 13.40 -30.41
C MET A 208 41.13 12.90 -29.06
N THR A 209 41.80 13.32 -27.98
CA THR A 209 41.37 13.07 -26.61
C THR A 209 41.12 14.40 -25.92
N ILE A 210 39.91 14.61 -25.41
CA ILE A 210 39.50 15.80 -24.67
C ILE A 210 39.20 15.39 -23.22
N LYS A 211 39.99 15.92 -22.30
CA LYS A 211 39.94 15.65 -20.85
C LYS A 211 40.20 16.93 -20.06
N GLY A 212 40.20 16.84 -18.74
CA GLY A 212 40.43 18.02 -17.88
C GLY A 212 39.26 19.02 -17.83
N LYS A 213 38.08 18.62 -18.33
CA LYS A 213 36.82 19.39 -18.31
C LYS A 213 36.93 20.81 -18.93
N PRO A 214 37.31 20.94 -20.21
CA PRO A 214 37.37 22.24 -20.86
C PRO A 214 35.98 22.85 -21.05
N GLU A 215 35.95 24.16 -21.25
CA GLU A 215 34.77 24.89 -21.74
C GLU A 215 34.93 25.13 -23.24
N VAL A 216 33.96 24.69 -24.04
CA VAL A 216 33.97 24.82 -25.49
C VAL A 216 32.69 25.51 -25.97
N VAL A 217 32.85 26.67 -26.61
CA VAL A 217 31.74 27.53 -27.01
C VAL A 217 31.87 27.91 -28.48
N ALA A 218 30.85 27.58 -29.28
CA ALA A 218 30.73 28.07 -30.65
C ALA A 218 29.42 28.87 -30.79
N GLN A 219 29.51 30.19 -30.88
CA GLN A 219 28.32 31.05 -30.84
C GLN A 219 27.42 30.88 -32.06
N ASN A 220 28.00 30.89 -33.26
CA ASN A 220 27.31 30.72 -34.54
C ASN A 220 27.81 29.49 -35.31
N GLY A 221 28.19 28.43 -34.60
CA GLY A 221 28.74 27.21 -35.19
C GLY A 221 28.67 26.01 -34.25
N VAL A 222 29.56 25.04 -34.45
CA VAL A 222 29.59 23.78 -33.70
C VAL A 222 30.70 23.81 -32.64
N ALA A 223 30.41 23.41 -31.40
CA ALA A 223 31.44 23.35 -30.36
C ALA A 223 32.51 22.29 -30.69
N LEU A 224 32.08 21.07 -31.03
CA LEU A 224 32.96 19.97 -31.40
C LEU A 224 32.44 19.25 -32.64
N CYS A 225 33.28 19.14 -33.67
CA CYS A 225 32.93 18.38 -34.86
C CYS A 225 34.01 17.36 -35.24
N SER A 226 33.58 16.15 -35.57
CA SER A 226 34.46 15.10 -36.09
C SER A 226 33.99 14.61 -37.45
N ALA A 227 34.75 14.92 -38.50
CA ALA A 227 34.47 14.45 -39.86
C ALA A 227 34.99 13.02 -40.10
N SER A 228 36.10 12.64 -39.48
CA SER A 228 36.63 11.26 -39.54
C SER A 228 37.67 11.02 -38.46
N GLY A 229 37.94 9.76 -38.15
CA GLY A 229 38.89 9.38 -37.10
C GLY A 229 38.21 9.12 -35.76
N VAL A 230 39.00 9.14 -34.69
CA VAL A 230 38.57 8.74 -33.34
C VAL A 230 38.61 9.94 -32.40
N VAL A 231 37.51 10.18 -31.69
CA VAL A 231 37.42 11.23 -30.69
C VAL A 231 36.95 10.65 -29.36
N THR A 232 37.68 10.95 -28.29
CA THR A 232 37.32 10.58 -26.91
C THR A 232 37.10 11.84 -26.09
N VAL A 233 35.97 11.94 -25.41
CA VAL A 233 35.59 13.06 -24.53
C VAL A 233 35.32 12.53 -23.13
N GLU A 234 36.16 12.90 -22.17
CA GLU A 234 36.05 12.45 -20.77
C GLU A 234 35.26 13.42 -19.89
N GLY A 235 34.99 14.64 -20.38
CA GLY A 235 34.26 15.67 -19.66
C GLY A 235 34.42 17.04 -20.29
N GLY A 236 33.76 18.04 -19.70
CA GLY A 236 33.75 19.43 -20.18
C GLY A 236 32.34 19.94 -20.44
N SER A 237 32.23 21.19 -20.88
CA SER A 237 30.99 21.79 -21.36
C SER A 237 31.14 22.15 -22.84
N PHE A 238 30.17 21.74 -23.64
CA PHE A 238 30.14 21.95 -25.09
C PHE A 238 28.83 22.63 -25.46
N SER A 239 28.89 23.87 -25.93
CA SER A 239 27.71 24.65 -26.28
C SER A 239 27.85 25.30 -27.65
N GLY A 240 26.80 25.14 -28.47
CA GLY A 240 26.74 25.68 -29.82
C GLY A 240 25.51 25.18 -30.58
N GLY A 241 25.49 25.41 -31.88
CA GLY A 241 24.44 24.91 -32.78
C GLY A 241 23.76 25.97 -33.64
N ASN A 242 24.07 27.25 -33.48
CA ASN A 242 23.50 28.33 -34.31
C ASN A 242 24.20 28.46 -35.69
N GLY A 243 24.73 27.35 -36.21
CA GLY A 243 25.42 27.27 -37.50
C GLY A 243 26.02 25.89 -37.75
N SER A 244 26.53 25.69 -38.96
CA SER A 244 27.18 24.46 -39.42
C SER A 244 28.63 24.71 -39.81
N TYR A 245 29.46 23.68 -39.68
CA TYR A 245 30.73 23.61 -40.39
C TYR A 245 30.48 23.24 -41.86
N SER A 246 31.22 23.82 -42.80
CA SER A 246 31.19 23.38 -44.20
C SER A 246 32.57 23.39 -44.82
N ASP A 247 32.90 22.32 -45.56
CA ASP A 247 34.01 22.27 -46.49
C ASP A 247 33.57 21.76 -47.88
N THR A 248 34.51 21.54 -48.80
CA THR A 248 34.21 21.11 -50.18
C THR A 248 33.53 19.74 -50.27
N TYR A 249 33.62 18.91 -49.23
CA TYR A 249 33.16 17.53 -49.24
C TYR A 249 31.95 17.30 -48.33
N TRP A 250 31.70 18.20 -47.38
CA TRP A 250 30.71 17.99 -46.34
C TRP A 250 30.27 19.28 -45.64
N THR A 251 28.99 19.33 -45.26
CA THR A 251 28.42 20.33 -44.36
C THR A 251 27.83 19.60 -43.14
N SER A 252 28.21 20.03 -41.94
CA SER A 252 27.67 19.46 -40.71
C SER A 252 26.21 19.85 -40.49
N ALA A 253 25.53 19.12 -39.61
CA ALA A 253 24.27 19.59 -39.06
C ALA A 253 24.48 20.79 -38.14
N GLU A 254 23.41 21.57 -37.96
CA GLU A 254 23.30 22.59 -36.91
C GLU A 254 23.18 21.88 -35.55
N SER A 255 24.29 21.83 -34.81
CA SER A 255 24.33 21.19 -33.49
C SER A 255 25.50 21.66 -32.63
N ALA A 256 25.46 21.41 -31.33
CA ALA A 256 26.62 21.64 -30.46
C ALA A 256 27.75 20.63 -30.78
N VAL A 257 27.40 19.39 -31.11
CA VAL A 257 28.34 18.32 -31.49
C VAL A 257 27.90 17.62 -32.76
N CYS A 258 28.84 17.42 -33.70
CA CYS A 258 28.66 16.57 -34.89
C CYS A 258 29.65 15.42 -34.95
N ASN A 259 29.13 14.21 -35.23
CA ASN A 259 29.92 13.01 -35.51
C ASN A 259 29.57 12.46 -36.89
N TRP A 260 30.46 12.62 -37.85
CA TRP A 260 30.22 12.18 -39.22
C TRP A 260 30.38 10.66 -39.40
N LYS A 261 29.86 10.14 -40.51
CA LYS A 261 29.81 8.71 -40.83
C LYS A 261 31.14 7.96 -40.79
N ASN A 262 32.26 8.66 -40.98
CA ASN A 262 33.60 8.07 -40.98
C ASN A 262 34.31 8.26 -39.63
N SER A 263 33.60 8.68 -38.59
CA SER A 263 34.15 8.92 -37.27
C SER A 263 33.54 8.01 -36.20
N LYS A 264 34.35 7.75 -35.18
CA LYS A 264 33.99 7.05 -33.95
C LYS A 264 34.18 8.02 -32.79
N MET A 265 33.12 8.26 -32.03
CA MET A 265 33.15 9.16 -30.88
C MET A 265 32.78 8.43 -29.61
N THR A 266 33.60 8.55 -28.57
CA THR A 266 33.33 8.01 -27.24
C THR A 266 33.21 9.14 -26.24
N ILE A 267 32.08 9.25 -25.56
CA ILE A 267 31.81 10.23 -24.52
C ILE A 267 31.69 9.46 -23.21
N THR A 268 32.51 9.80 -22.21
CA THR A 268 32.47 9.19 -20.86
C THR A 268 32.13 10.19 -19.75
N GLY A 269 31.83 11.43 -20.13
CA GLY A 269 31.33 12.49 -19.27
C GLY A 269 31.15 13.80 -20.02
N GLY A 270 30.55 14.79 -19.36
CA GLY A 270 30.43 16.17 -19.88
C GLY A 270 28.99 16.65 -20.04
N THR A 271 28.84 17.93 -20.37
CA THR A 271 27.55 18.57 -20.66
C THR A 271 27.54 19.06 -22.10
N PHE A 272 26.48 18.74 -22.84
CA PHE A 272 26.32 19.04 -24.25
C PHE A 272 24.99 19.77 -24.45
N THR A 273 25.08 21.05 -24.83
CA THR A 273 23.93 21.94 -24.86
C THR A 273 23.74 22.53 -26.25
N GLY A 274 22.64 22.15 -26.91
CA GLY A 274 22.21 22.73 -28.18
C GLY A 274 21.58 24.11 -27.99
N THR A 275 22.05 25.11 -28.72
CA THR A 275 21.43 26.45 -28.71
C THR A 275 20.10 26.41 -29.43
N ASP A 276 19.03 26.87 -28.79
CA ASP A 276 17.67 26.90 -29.35
C ASP A 276 17.62 27.51 -30.78
N PRO A 277 17.13 26.80 -31.82
CA PRO A 277 16.44 25.50 -31.82
C PRO A 277 17.30 24.27 -32.23
N ALA A 278 18.61 24.39 -32.23
CA ALA A 278 19.55 23.35 -32.67
C ALA A 278 19.56 22.11 -31.78
N ASP A 279 20.04 20.99 -32.35
CA ASP A 279 20.26 19.76 -31.60
C ASP A 279 21.53 19.86 -30.73
N ALA A 280 21.61 19.10 -29.64
CA ALA A 280 22.86 19.02 -28.87
C ALA A 280 23.87 18.11 -29.57
N ILE A 281 23.46 16.88 -29.89
CA ILE A 281 24.35 15.89 -30.52
C ILE A 281 23.71 15.35 -31.81
N VAL A 282 24.42 15.49 -32.93
CA VAL A 282 24.05 14.84 -34.20
C VAL A 282 25.08 13.78 -34.55
N ASN A 283 24.60 12.56 -34.74
CA ASN A 283 25.42 11.40 -35.06
C ASN A 283 25.04 10.78 -36.41
N ASN A 284 26.05 10.54 -37.23
CA ASN A 284 25.99 9.76 -38.46
C ASN A 284 27.00 8.61 -38.48
N GLY A 285 27.90 8.53 -37.50
CA GLY A 285 28.95 7.52 -37.37
C GLY A 285 28.70 6.54 -36.22
N GLU A 286 29.79 6.06 -35.62
CA GLU A 286 29.75 5.22 -34.42
C GLU A 286 29.89 6.10 -33.18
N MET A 287 29.02 5.89 -32.19
CA MET A 287 29.03 6.67 -30.96
C MET A 287 28.76 5.82 -29.72
N HIS A 288 29.54 6.03 -28.67
CA HIS A 288 29.34 5.45 -27.34
C HIS A 288 29.20 6.58 -26.31
N ILE A 289 28.15 6.55 -25.49
CA ILE A 289 27.85 7.61 -24.52
C ILE A 289 27.71 7.00 -23.12
N ALA A 290 28.47 7.52 -22.17
CA ALA A 290 28.38 7.23 -20.75
C ALA A 290 28.48 8.53 -19.94
N ASN A 291 27.69 8.64 -18.88
CA ASN A 291 27.71 9.72 -17.88
C ASN A 291 27.64 11.15 -18.46
N ALA A 292 27.01 11.32 -19.61
CA ALA A 292 26.80 12.64 -20.23
C ALA A 292 25.49 13.29 -19.74
N THR A 293 25.47 14.62 -19.67
CA THR A 293 24.25 15.41 -19.59
C THR A 293 24.03 16.10 -20.93
N VAL A 294 22.85 15.91 -21.53
CA VAL A 294 22.55 16.38 -22.88
C VAL A 294 21.20 17.11 -22.87
N ASP A 295 21.17 18.35 -23.34
CA ASP A 295 19.97 19.17 -23.39
C ASP A 295 19.89 20.06 -24.63
N ALA A 296 18.69 20.21 -25.20
CA ALA A 296 18.46 20.98 -26.41
C ALA A 296 17.00 21.47 -26.50
N LYS A 297 16.71 22.65 -25.95
CA LYS A 297 15.36 23.26 -25.81
C LYS A 297 14.31 22.78 -26.83
N ASN A 298 14.30 23.34 -28.04
CA ASN A 298 13.39 22.95 -29.12
C ASN A 298 14.01 21.94 -30.11
N GLY A 299 15.26 21.54 -29.87
CA GLY A 299 15.99 20.55 -30.67
C GLY A 299 15.88 19.15 -30.10
N SER A 300 16.75 18.26 -30.59
CA SER A 300 16.92 16.91 -30.05
C SER A 300 18.17 16.87 -29.18
N ALA A 301 18.10 16.22 -28.02
CA ALA A 301 19.31 15.99 -27.22
C ALA A 301 20.28 15.08 -28.01
N LEU A 302 19.78 13.98 -28.58
CA LEU A 302 20.54 13.14 -29.51
C LEU A 302 19.75 12.87 -30.78
N LYS A 303 20.35 13.11 -31.94
CA LYS A 303 19.77 12.78 -33.24
C LYS A 303 20.68 11.85 -34.03
N ASN A 304 20.19 10.64 -34.30
CA ASN A 304 20.77 9.78 -35.33
C ASN A 304 20.20 10.16 -36.69
N GLN A 305 20.88 11.07 -37.37
CA GLN A 305 20.37 11.74 -38.57
C GLN A 305 20.41 10.84 -39.81
N TYR A 306 19.37 10.99 -40.65
CA TYR A 306 19.32 10.40 -41.98
C TYR A 306 20.11 11.22 -43.00
N LEU A 307 20.97 10.55 -43.77
CA LEU A 307 21.72 11.17 -44.88
C LEU A 307 21.12 10.75 -46.22
N SER A 308 20.96 11.73 -47.12
CA SER A 308 20.36 11.57 -48.44
C SER A 308 20.91 10.34 -49.18
N GLY A 309 20.01 9.41 -49.52
CA GLY A 309 20.32 8.17 -50.25
C GLY A 309 20.37 6.91 -49.39
N GLY A 310 20.16 6.98 -48.07
CA GLY A 310 19.99 5.81 -47.19
C GLY A 310 21.21 4.89 -47.08
N LYS A 311 22.35 5.28 -47.66
CA LYS A 311 23.57 4.48 -47.74
C LYS A 311 24.32 4.37 -46.40
N TYR A 312 23.99 5.22 -45.43
CA TYR A 312 24.72 5.33 -44.18
C TYR A 312 23.78 5.16 -42.98
N SER A 313 24.21 4.32 -42.04
CA SER A 313 23.48 4.00 -40.81
C SER A 313 24.33 4.39 -39.60
N ALA A 314 23.86 5.37 -38.84
CA ALA A 314 24.45 5.73 -37.55
C ALA A 314 24.29 4.57 -36.54
N SER A 315 25.27 4.37 -35.66
CA SER A 315 25.15 3.42 -34.55
C SER A 315 25.49 4.13 -33.25
N THR A 316 24.57 4.09 -32.29
CA THR A 316 24.80 4.68 -30.96
C THR A 316 24.53 3.67 -29.87
N GLU A 317 25.47 3.54 -28.95
CA GLU A 317 25.27 2.85 -27.68
C GLU A 317 25.24 3.86 -26.54
N ILE A 318 24.13 3.90 -25.81
CA ILE A 318 23.94 4.75 -24.64
C ILE A 318 24.05 3.87 -23.40
N ILE A 319 25.21 3.93 -22.76
CA ILE A 319 25.55 3.18 -21.55
C ILE A 319 24.89 3.83 -20.34
N SER A 320 25.06 5.15 -20.20
CA SER A 320 24.44 5.97 -19.16
C SER A 320 24.41 7.45 -19.55
N GLY A 321 23.57 8.24 -18.88
CA GLY A 321 23.50 9.68 -19.05
C GLY A 321 22.08 10.22 -18.87
N THR A 322 21.96 11.54 -18.86
CA THR A 322 20.69 12.26 -18.71
C THR A 322 20.40 13.05 -19.99
N PHE A 323 19.26 12.78 -20.63
CA PHE A 323 18.80 13.45 -21.85
C PHE A 323 17.53 14.24 -21.52
N LYS A 324 17.62 15.56 -21.50
CA LYS A 324 16.59 16.39 -20.88
C LYS A 324 16.25 17.67 -21.62
N ASP A 325 15.17 18.30 -21.18
CA ASP A 325 14.75 19.65 -21.58
C ASP A 325 14.75 19.86 -23.10
N SER A 326 14.31 18.84 -23.86
CA SER A 326 14.37 18.80 -25.32
C SER A 326 13.02 18.53 -26.00
N ALA A 327 12.87 18.90 -27.27
CA ALA A 327 11.71 18.46 -28.04
C ALA A 327 11.71 16.93 -28.18
N LYS A 328 12.88 16.34 -28.40
CA LYS A 328 13.09 14.89 -28.45
C LYS A 328 14.33 14.52 -27.65
N GLY A 329 14.23 13.61 -26.69
CA GLY A 329 15.43 13.08 -26.01
C GLY A 329 16.33 12.36 -27.02
N ILE A 330 15.76 11.38 -27.74
CA ILE A 330 16.41 10.65 -28.83
C ILE A 330 15.55 10.76 -30.09
N ASP A 331 16.08 11.35 -31.17
CA ASP A 331 15.48 11.37 -32.51
C ASP A 331 16.16 10.32 -33.40
N LEU A 332 15.50 9.17 -33.58
CA LEU A 332 16.01 8.08 -34.39
C LEU A 332 15.51 8.19 -35.84
N GLN A 333 16.27 8.86 -36.71
CA GLN A 333 15.98 8.96 -38.15
C GLN A 333 16.71 7.89 -38.96
N SER A 334 17.91 7.49 -38.55
CA SER A 334 18.74 6.49 -39.24
C SER A 334 19.43 5.52 -38.29
N GLY A 335 19.78 4.34 -38.82
CA GLY A 335 20.57 3.34 -38.11
C GLY A 335 19.91 2.82 -36.83
N SER A 336 20.70 2.63 -35.77
CA SER A 336 20.26 1.99 -34.52
C SER A 336 20.73 2.74 -33.27
N VAL A 337 19.95 2.58 -32.21
CA VAL A 337 20.29 3.01 -30.85
C VAL A 337 20.11 1.83 -29.92
N VAL A 338 21.12 1.56 -29.09
CA VAL A 338 21.06 0.62 -27.95
C VAL A 338 21.01 1.42 -26.67
N LEU A 339 19.93 1.26 -25.90
CA LEU A 339 19.64 2.00 -24.69
C LEU A 339 19.85 1.12 -23.45
N LYS A 340 20.76 1.51 -22.56
CA LYS A 340 21.03 0.84 -21.28
C LYS A 340 20.50 1.67 -20.11
N ASN A 341 21.34 2.42 -19.39
CA ASN A 341 20.94 3.14 -18.16
C ASN A 341 20.78 4.65 -18.38
N ALA A 342 19.90 5.05 -19.31
CA ALA A 342 19.66 6.46 -19.62
C ALA A 342 18.45 7.02 -18.87
N GLU A 343 18.58 8.24 -18.38
CA GLU A 343 17.54 9.00 -17.70
C GLU A 343 16.97 10.08 -18.61
N PHE A 344 15.66 10.30 -18.53
CA PHE A 344 14.96 11.31 -19.31
C PHE A 344 14.11 12.21 -18.41
N SER A 345 14.10 13.51 -18.71
CA SER A 345 13.27 14.49 -17.98
C SER A 345 13.00 15.74 -18.82
N GLY A 346 11.83 16.36 -18.68
CA GLY A 346 11.53 17.62 -19.35
C GLY A 346 11.43 17.56 -20.88
N ASN A 347 11.40 16.35 -21.49
CA ASN A 347 11.25 16.20 -22.94
C ASN A 347 9.78 16.16 -23.35
N ARG A 348 9.46 16.59 -24.59
CA ARG A 348 8.11 16.34 -25.16
C ARG A 348 7.90 14.85 -25.50
N ALA A 349 8.95 14.22 -26.02
CA ALA A 349 9.05 12.78 -26.16
C ALA A 349 10.48 12.35 -25.82
N ASP A 350 10.64 11.36 -24.96
CA ASP A 350 11.96 10.86 -24.59
C ASP A 350 12.60 10.12 -25.75
N ILE A 351 11.81 9.30 -26.44
CA ILE A 351 12.22 8.56 -27.62
C ILE A 351 11.27 8.87 -28.77
N TYR A 352 11.80 9.41 -29.86
CA TYR A 352 11.08 9.66 -31.10
C TYR A 352 11.58 8.74 -32.20
N LEU A 353 10.71 7.83 -32.65
CA LEU A 353 10.98 6.89 -33.72
C LEU A 353 10.44 7.42 -35.05
N ASN A 354 11.30 7.62 -36.04
CA ASN A 354 10.84 7.92 -37.39
C ASN A 354 10.25 6.67 -38.06
N THR A 355 9.64 6.86 -39.23
CA THR A 355 8.90 5.81 -39.95
C THR A 355 9.70 4.51 -40.07
N GLY A 356 9.10 3.41 -39.63
CA GLY A 356 9.69 2.07 -39.64
C GLY A 356 10.88 1.85 -38.68
N LYS A 357 11.25 2.82 -37.82
CA LYS A 357 12.34 2.65 -36.85
C LYS A 357 11.88 1.98 -35.56
N GLN A 358 12.83 1.29 -34.94
CA GLN A 358 12.69 0.61 -33.66
C GLN A 358 13.92 0.91 -32.82
N ILE A 359 13.77 0.96 -31.50
CA ILE A 359 14.87 1.13 -30.55
C ILE A 359 15.23 -0.20 -29.89
N THR A 360 16.52 -0.44 -29.66
CA THR A 360 16.97 -1.55 -28.81
C THR A 360 17.08 -1.04 -27.39
N ILE A 361 16.38 -1.66 -26.45
CA ILE A 361 16.45 -1.33 -25.01
C ILE A 361 16.92 -2.60 -24.30
N GLU A 362 17.98 -2.51 -23.50
CA GLU A 362 18.58 -3.65 -22.80
C GLU A 362 17.94 -3.89 -21.42
N GLU A 363 18.18 -5.08 -20.84
CA GLU A 363 17.66 -5.46 -19.52
C GLU A 363 18.10 -4.53 -18.37
N THR A 364 19.16 -3.76 -18.60
CA THR A 364 19.71 -2.79 -17.64
C THR A 364 18.93 -1.48 -17.59
N PHE A 365 17.98 -1.25 -18.50
CA PHE A 365 17.11 -0.08 -18.49
C PHE A 365 16.03 -0.23 -17.42
N ASN A 366 16.09 0.60 -16.39
CA ASN A 366 15.18 0.60 -15.24
C ASN A 366 14.47 1.94 -15.01
N HIS A 367 14.46 2.80 -16.03
CA HIS A 367 13.85 4.13 -16.00
C HIS A 367 12.50 4.16 -16.73
N ASN A 368 11.81 5.28 -16.60
CA ASN A 368 10.58 5.55 -17.36
C ASN A 368 10.94 6.29 -18.64
N ALA A 369 10.25 5.96 -19.74
CA ALA A 369 10.37 6.73 -20.97
C ALA A 369 9.05 6.81 -21.75
N THR A 370 8.81 7.97 -22.33
CA THR A 370 7.76 8.21 -23.32
C THR A 370 8.28 7.90 -24.72
N VAL A 371 7.44 7.25 -25.54
CA VAL A 371 7.77 6.91 -26.93
C VAL A 371 6.75 7.53 -27.87
N ALA A 372 7.24 8.30 -28.84
CA ALA A 372 6.48 8.82 -29.97
C ALA A 372 6.93 8.15 -31.28
N CYS A 373 6.01 7.96 -32.21
CA CYS A 373 6.31 7.52 -33.57
C CYS A 373 5.79 8.52 -34.60
N ALA A 374 6.53 8.65 -35.71
CA ALA A 374 6.08 9.38 -36.90
C ALA A 374 4.97 8.64 -37.68
N ASP A 375 4.92 7.32 -37.54
CA ASP A 375 3.97 6.40 -38.17
C ASP A 375 3.15 5.62 -37.12
N PRO A 376 2.39 6.30 -36.24
CA PRO A 376 1.63 5.61 -35.20
C PRO A 376 0.53 4.75 -35.82
N GLY A 377 0.43 3.51 -35.37
CA GLY A 377 -0.51 2.52 -35.88
C GLY A 377 -0.72 1.42 -34.86
N ASP A 378 -1.91 0.81 -34.87
CA ASP A 378 -2.22 -0.25 -33.92
C ASP A 378 -1.30 -1.46 -34.16
N GLY A 379 -0.64 -1.93 -33.10
CA GLY A 379 0.37 -2.99 -33.19
C GLY A 379 1.75 -2.56 -33.71
N ARG A 380 2.01 -1.25 -33.95
CA ARG A 380 3.32 -0.77 -34.39
C ARG A 380 4.40 -1.11 -33.36
N GLN A 381 5.31 -2.01 -33.74
CA GLN A 381 6.41 -2.45 -32.88
C GLN A 381 7.37 -1.29 -32.56
N LEU A 382 7.62 -1.00 -31.29
CA LEU A 382 8.47 0.10 -30.82
C LEU A 382 9.91 -0.37 -30.56
N THR A 383 10.03 -1.51 -29.88
CA THR A 383 11.34 -2.06 -29.48
C THR A 383 11.74 -3.22 -30.39
N THR A 384 13.03 -3.45 -30.56
CA THR A 384 13.51 -4.68 -31.20
C THR A 384 13.04 -5.91 -30.44
N ALA A 385 12.72 -7.00 -31.15
CA ALA A 385 12.21 -8.22 -30.54
C ALA A 385 13.34 -9.05 -29.91
N THR A 386 13.15 -9.51 -28.67
CA THR A 386 14.16 -10.30 -27.93
C THR A 386 13.57 -11.59 -27.35
N THR A 387 14.40 -12.56 -26.96
CA THR A 387 13.96 -13.86 -26.44
C THR A 387 13.93 -13.95 -24.90
N GLY A 388 14.08 -12.82 -24.20
CA GLY A 388 14.00 -12.73 -22.73
C GLY A 388 12.71 -12.07 -22.28
N GLU A 389 12.34 -12.26 -21.01
CA GLU A 389 11.07 -11.74 -20.46
C GLU A 389 11.13 -10.28 -19.98
N TYR A 390 12.29 -9.63 -20.04
CA TYR A 390 12.44 -8.25 -19.56
C TYR A 390 11.64 -7.20 -20.37
N PRO A 391 11.29 -7.36 -21.67
CA PRO A 391 10.52 -6.36 -22.39
C PRO A 391 9.18 -6.05 -21.71
N LYS A 392 8.52 -7.04 -21.09
CA LYS A 392 7.27 -6.84 -20.34
C LYS A 392 7.43 -5.90 -19.14
N ASN A 393 8.64 -5.84 -18.56
CA ASN A 393 8.97 -5.03 -17.39
C ASN A 393 9.42 -3.60 -17.75
N LEU A 394 9.59 -3.29 -19.05
CA LEU A 394 9.95 -1.94 -19.48
C LEU A 394 8.80 -0.97 -19.18
N ASN A 395 9.10 0.11 -18.46
CA ASN A 395 8.12 1.14 -18.14
C ASN A 395 8.06 2.21 -19.23
N LEU A 396 7.43 1.85 -20.35
CA LEU A 396 7.24 2.73 -21.49
C LEU A 396 5.80 3.23 -21.57
N THR A 397 5.62 4.51 -21.86
CA THR A 397 4.33 5.14 -22.15
C THR A 397 4.34 5.77 -23.53
N SER A 398 3.17 6.02 -24.12
CA SER A 398 3.11 6.64 -25.45
C SER A 398 2.94 8.15 -25.33
N ALA A 399 3.69 8.89 -26.14
CA ALA A 399 3.47 10.31 -26.36
C ALA A 399 2.53 10.59 -27.55
N ASN A 400 2.07 9.55 -28.27
CA ASN A 400 1.01 9.68 -29.26
C ASN A 400 -0.36 9.60 -28.56
N GLU A 401 -1.16 10.67 -28.61
CA GLU A 401 -2.37 10.86 -27.77
C GLU A 401 -3.37 9.69 -27.80
N ASP A 402 -3.57 9.07 -28.96
CA ASP A 402 -4.54 7.99 -29.14
C ASP A 402 -4.00 6.58 -28.84
N TYR A 403 -2.76 6.46 -28.38
CA TYR A 403 -2.09 5.17 -28.23
C TYR A 403 -1.59 4.97 -26.81
N LEU A 404 -1.47 3.69 -26.45
CA LEU A 404 -0.81 3.18 -25.26
C LEU A 404 0.35 2.29 -25.70
N VAL A 405 1.22 1.89 -24.76
CA VAL A 405 2.31 0.96 -25.04
C VAL A 405 1.99 -0.43 -24.52
N GLY A 406 1.57 -1.30 -25.43
CA GLY A 406 1.32 -2.73 -25.21
C GLY A 406 2.59 -3.58 -25.22
N TYR A 407 2.39 -4.86 -24.97
CA TYR A 407 3.43 -5.89 -24.95
C TYR A 407 2.98 -7.10 -25.77
N LYS A 408 3.83 -7.59 -26.67
CA LYS A 408 3.48 -8.72 -27.53
C LYS A 408 4.53 -9.82 -27.44
N LYS A 409 4.04 -11.05 -27.25
CA LYS A 409 4.81 -12.29 -27.35
C LYS A 409 4.42 -13.04 -28.61
N THR A 410 5.40 -13.33 -29.46
CA THR A 410 5.20 -14.08 -30.71
C THR A 410 5.27 -15.58 -30.46
N ALA A 411 4.77 -16.37 -31.42
CA ALA A 411 4.77 -17.84 -31.33
C ALA A 411 6.18 -18.45 -31.24
N ASP A 412 7.19 -17.79 -31.80
CA ASP A 412 8.61 -18.17 -31.70
C ASP A 412 9.27 -17.71 -30.38
N GLY A 413 8.49 -17.20 -29.42
CA GLY A 413 8.95 -16.80 -28.10
C GLY A 413 9.68 -15.46 -28.05
N LYS A 414 9.59 -14.64 -29.11
CA LYS A 414 10.12 -13.27 -29.08
C LYS A 414 9.13 -12.31 -28.43
N GLU A 415 9.66 -11.31 -27.75
CA GLU A 415 8.92 -10.34 -26.96
C GLU A 415 9.34 -8.91 -27.33
N TYR A 416 8.36 -8.02 -27.46
CA TYR A 416 8.57 -6.59 -27.75
C TYR A 416 7.44 -5.71 -27.25
N ARG A 417 7.71 -4.40 -27.18
CA ARG A 417 6.70 -3.37 -26.93
C ARG A 417 6.14 -2.83 -28.23
N CYS A 418 4.85 -2.51 -28.26
CA CYS A 418 4.15 -2.02 -29.44
C CYS A 418 3.14 -0.93 -29.05
N LEU A 419 2.73 -0.11 -30.01
CA LEU A 419 1.58 0.76 -29.83
C LEU A 419 0.29 -0.05 -29.79
N SER A 420 -0.62 0.35 -28.93
CA SER A 420 -1.99 -0.17 -28.85
C SER A 420 -2.97 1.00 -28.90
N LYS A 421 -3.86 1.02 -29.89
CA LYS A 421 -4.85 2.09 -30.05
C LYS A 421 -5.81 2.06 -28.85
N LYS A 422 -6.13 3.25 -28.31
CA LYS A 422 -7.15 3.42 -27.28
C LYS A 422 -8.53 3.06 -27.86
N VAL A 423 -9.37 2.48 -27.02
CA VAL A 423 -10.76 2.11 -27.37
C VAL A 423 -11.70 2.95 -26.50
N GLY A 424 -12.65 3.64 -27.11
CA GLY A 424 -13.73 4.28 -26.37
C GLY A 424 -14.66 3.20 -25.80
N VAL A 425 -14.97 3.26 -24.51
CA VAL A 425 -15.91 2.37 -23.83
C VAL A 425 -17.01 3.23 -23.23
N THR A 426 -18.26 2.82 -23.34
CA THR A 426 -19.39 3.52 -22.75
C THR A 426 -20.42 2.52 -22.24
N ILE A 427 -20.84 2.67 -20.99
CA ILE A 427 -21.95 1.91 -20.39
C ILE A 427 -23.23 2.73 -20.60
N ASN A 428 -24.28 2.10 -21.10
CA ASN A 428 -25.56 2.77 -21.40
C ASN A 428 -26.73 1.98 -20.81
N GLY A 429 -27.72 2.69 -20.27
CA GLY A 429 -29.01 2.12 -19.87
C GLY A 429 -29.03 1.36 -18.54
N LEU A 430 -27.93 1.39 -17.77
CA LEU A 430 -27.91 0.82 -16.42
C LEU A 430 -28.84 1.64 -15.51
N LYS A 431 -29.76 0.97 -14.81
CA LYS A 431 -30.63 1.62 -13.84
C LYS A 431 -29.83 2.05 -12.61
N GLY A 432 -30.11 3.25 -12.10
CA GLY A 432 -29.47 3.76 -10.89
C GLY A 432 -29.86 3.02 -9.61
N GLU A 433 -31.03 2.35 -9.58
CA GLU A 433 -31.49 1.54 -8.46
C GLU A 433 -31.87 0.13 -8.93
N ILE A 434 -31.32 -0.89 -8.28
CA ILE A 434 -31.50 -2.31 -8.58
C ILE A 434 -31.78 -3.06 -7.26
N LYS A 435 -32.62 -4.10 -7.27
CA LYS A 435 -32.79 -4.98 -6.10
C LYS A 435 -31.77 -6.10 -6.15
N ALA A 436 -31.22 -6.49 -4.99
CA ALA A 436 -30.37 -7.67 -4.93
C ALA A 436 -31.11 -8.89 -5.51
N GLU A 437 -30.41 -9.72 -6.26
CA GLU A 437 -30.91 -10.91 -6.97
C GLU A 437 -31.88 -10.65 -8.16
N ASP A 438 -32.30 -9.41 -8.39
CA ASP A 438 -33.09 -9.05 -9.57
C ASP A 438 -32.14 -8.63 -10.73
N PRO A 439 -32.27 -9.22 -11.93
CA PRO A 439 -31.44 -8.85 -13.07
C PRO A 439 -31.80 -7.46 -13.61
N ALA A 440 -30.78 -6.66 -13.94
CA ALA A 440 -30.93 -5.38 -14.61
C ALA A 440 -30.18 -5.36 -15.95
N GLU A 441 -30.86 -4.89 -17.01
CA GLU A 441 -30.25 -4.78 -18.33
C GLU A 441 -29.39 -3.51 -18.48
N PHE A 442 -28.32 -3.64 -19.23
CA PHE A 442 -27.53 -2.52 -19.73
C PHE A 442 -26.82 -2.90 -21.03
N THR A 443 -26.22 -1.92 -21.70
CA THR A 443 -25.44 -2.14 -22.92
C THR A 443 -24.05 -1.51 -22.81
N VAL A 444 -23.08 -2.07 -23.52
CA VAL A 444 -21.75 -1.48 -23.70
C VAL A 444 -21.53 -1.15 -25.17
N THR A 445 -21.19 0.11 -25.44
CA THR A 445 -20.79 0.58 -26.78
C THR A 445 -19.28 0.76 -26.81
N LEU A 446 -18.67 0.25 -27.88
CA LEU A 446 -17.23 0.37 -28.11
C LEU A 446 -16.97 1.25 -29.33
N THR A 447 -16.07 2.23 -29.20
CA THR A 447 -15.60 3.07 -30.33
C THR A 447 -14.14 2.73 -30.60
N HIS A 448 -13.87 2.05 -31.70
CA HIS A 448 -12.56 1.45 -31.96
C HIS A 448 -12.12 1.57 -33.44
N GLU A 449 -12.40 2.72 -34.08
CA GLU A 449 -11.96 3.00 -35.44
C GLU A 449 -10.45 2.76 -35.62
N ASN A 450 -10.09 1.95 -36.63
CA ASN A 450 -8.71 1.58 -36.95
C ASN A 450 -7.95 0.83 -35.83
N SER A 451 -8.65 0.33 -34.80
CA SER A 451 -8.12 -0.73 -33.94
C SER A 451 -8.22 -2.06 -34.68
N THR A 452 -7.29 -2.98 -34.45
CA THR A 452 -7.26 -4.27 -35.15
C THR A 452 -7.10 -5.43 -34.18
N GLY A 453 -7.48 -6.63 -34.60
CA GLY A 453 -7.32 -7.85 -33.82
C GLY A 453 -8.32 -8.00 -32.69
N THR A 454 -8.03 -8.87 -31.73
CA THR A 454 -8.95 -9.24 -30.65
C THR A 454 -8.63 -8.55 -29.34
N GLY A 455 -9.66 -8.13 -28.61
CA GLY A 455 -9.59 -7.66 -27.23
C GLY A 455 -10.49 -8.49 -26.32
N ILE A 456 -10.48 -8.19 -25.03
CA ILE A 456 -11.35 -8.81 -24.03
C ILE A 456 -12.13 -7.70 -23.34
N LEU A 457 -13.46 -7.73 -23.47
CA LEU A 457 -14.37 -6.89 -22.68
C LEU A 457 -14.61 -7.58 -21.33
N THR A 458 -14.31 -6.90 -20.23
CA THR A 458 -14.40 -7.47 -18.88
C THR A 458 -15.02 -6.46 -17.90
N PHE A 459 -15.70 -6.98 -16.88
CA PHE A 459 -16.20 -6.23 -15.74
C PHE A 459 -15.41 -6.52 -14.45
N GLY A 460 -14.26 -7.20 -14.57
CA GLY A 460 -13.39 -7.50 -13.44
C GLY A 460 -14.01 -8.51 -12.47
N ASP A 461 -14.03 -8.15 -11.19
CA ASP A 461 -14.62 -8.94 -10.10
C ASP A 461 -16.12 -9.16 -10.28
N LYS A 462 -16.79 -8.27 -11.02
CA LYS A 462 -18.20 -8.38 -11.35
C LYS A 462 -18.54 -9.39 -12.44
N ASN A 463 -17.57 -10.00 -13.13
CA ASN A 463 -17.86 -11.00 -14.17
C ASN A 463 -18.80 -12.13 -13.69
N SER A 464 -18.70 -12.55 -12.42
CA SER A 464 -19.56 -13.61 -11.86
C SER A 464 -21.03 -13.21 -11.64
N GLU A 465 -21.34 -11.92 -11.74
CA GLU A 465 -22.69 -11.35 -11.61
C GLU A 465 -23.27 -10.95 -12.98
N ILE A 466 -22.52 -11.14 -14.08
CA ILE A 466 -22.88 -10.67 -15.41
C ILE A 466 -23.27 -11.83 -16.33
N GLU A 467 -24.32 -11.60 -17.10
CA GLU A 467 -24.68 -12.41 -18.26
C GLU A 467 -24.61 -11.54 -19.53
N TYR A 468 -24.16 -12.11 -20.64
CA TYR A 468 -24.08 -11.42 -21.92
C TYR A 468 -25.01 -12.06 -22.94
N LYS A 469 -25.59 -11.24 -23.82
CA LYS A 469 -26.43 -11.73 -24.91
C LYS A 469 -25.58 -12.27 -26.05
N ASP A 470 -25.73 -13.54 -26.36
CA ASP A 470 -24.97 -14.19 -27.43
C ASP A 470 -25.56 -13.90 -28.82
N LYS A 471 -24.90 -14.42 -29.87
CA LYS A 471 -25.31 -14.24 -31.26
C LYS A 471 -26.68 -14.86 -31.62
N ASN A 472 -27.19 -15.77 -30.80
CA ASN A 472 -28.51 -16.37 -30.96
C ASN A 472 -29.59 -15.58 -30.20
N GLY A 473 -29.20 -14.56 -29.44
CA GLY A 473 -30.09 -13.72 -28.64
C GLY A 473 -30.36 -14.24 -27.23
N GLU A 474 -29.66 -15.30 -26.79
CA GLU A 474 -29.80 -15.89 -25.46
C GLU A 474 -28.77 -15.28 -24.49
N TYR A 475 -29.16 -15.05 -23.24
CA TYR A 475 -28.24 -14.62 -22.19
C TYR A 475 -27.43 -15.82 -21.68
N LYS A 476 -26.12 -15.62 -21.57
CA LYS A 476 -25.16 -16.62 -21.09
C LYS A 476 -24.26 -16.03 -20.01
N PRO A 477 -23.83 -16.83 -19.04
CA PRO A 477 -22.87 -16.39 -18.03
C PRO A 477 -21.61 -15.81 -18.67
N MET A 478 -21.13 -14.68 -18.15
CA MET A 478 -19.88 -14.08 -18.57
C MET A 478 -18.71 -15.05 -18.28
N PRO A 479 -17.78 -15.28 -19.25
CA PRO A 479 -16.59 -16.05 -18.96
C PRO A 479 -15.77 -15.39 -17.85
N GLU A 480 -15.14 -16.19 -16.99
CA GLU A 480 -14.33 -15.70 -15.86
C GLU A 480 -13.28 -14.66 -16.30
N GLY A 481 -12.61 -14.92 -17.43
CA GLY A 481 -11.62 -14.02 -18.02
C GLY A 481 -12.18 -12.85 -18.84
N GLY A 482 -13.50 -12.74 -18.99
CA GLY A 482 -14.18 -11.75 -19.82
C GLY A 482 -14.55 -12.25 -21.23
N LEU A 483 -15.29 -11.42 -21.97
CA LEU A 483 -15.81 -11.74 -23.30
C LEU A 483 -14.80 -11.38 -24.40
N PRO A 484 -14.33 -12.34 -25.22
CA PRO A 484 -13.52 -12.03 -26.39
C PRO A 484 -14.30 -11.21 -27.41
N ILE A 485 -13.71 -10.11 -27.85
CA ILE A 485 -14.29 -9.20 -28.85
C ILE A 485 -13.32 -9.00 -30.02
N ASP A 486 -13.88 -8.82 -31.21
CA ASP A 486 -13.11 -8.43 -32.39
C ASP A 486 -13.15 -6.91 -32.49
N LEU A 487 -11.97 -6.27 -32.41
CA LEU A 487 -11.84 -4.83 -32.51
C LEU A 487 -11.70 -4.35 -33.96
N GLY A 488 -11.62 -5.27 -34.93
CA GLY A 488 -11.60 -4.95 -36.36
C GLY A 488 -12.99 -4.70 -36.96
N ASP A 489 -14.04 -5.26 -36.36
CA ASP A 489 -15.43 -5.15 -36.84
C ASP A 489 -16.27 -4.28 -35.90
N VAL A 490 -16.85 -3.19 -36.40
CA VAL A 490 -17.80 -2.38 -35.63
C VAL A 490 -19.07 -3.19 -35.40
N LYS A 491 -19.36 -3.51 -34.14
CA LYS A 491 -20.57 -4.27 -33.76
C LYS A 491 -21.65 -3.34 -33.19
N GLU A 492 -22.90 -3.81 -33.25
CA GLU A 492 -23.99 -3.27 -32.44
C GLU A 492 -23.64 -3.32 -30.94
N PRO A 493 -24.29 -2.51 -30.08
CA PRO A 493 -24.03 -2.51 -28.65
C PRO A 493 -24.12 -3.92 -28.05
N TYR A 494 -23.16 -4.25 -27.19
CA TYR A 494 -23.18 -5.52 -26.47
C TYR A 494 -24.20 -5.42 -25.33
N ALA A 495 -25.20 -6.30 -25.30
CA ALA A 495 -26.23 -6.33 -24.26
C ALA A 495 -25.84 -7.27 -23.12
N PHE A 496 -26.08 -6.82 -21.89
CA PHE A 496 -25.73 -7.54 -20.66
C PHE A 496 -26.86 -7.44 -19.63
N HIS A 497 -26.90 -8.43 -18.73
CA HIS A 497 -27.62 -8.37 -17.46
C HIS A 497 -26.62 -8.37 -16.32
N ILE A 498 -26.89 -7.58 -15.29
CA ILE A 498 -26.23 -7.69 -13.98
C ILE A 498 -27.23 -8.16 -12.94
N THR A 499 -26.86 -9.17 -12.17
CA THR A 499 -27.64 -9.68 -11.03
C THR A 499 -26.82 -9.49 -9.75
N PRO A 500 -26.94 -8.32 -9.10
CA PRO A 500 -26.11 -7.99 -7.96
C PRO A 500 -26.49 -8.79 -6.73
N LYS A 501 -25.50 -9.25 -5.96
CA LYS A 501 -25.74 -10.09 -4.76
C LYS A 501 -25.82 -9.30 -3.46
N ASN A 502 -25.04 -8.24 -3.35
CA ASN A 502 -24.88 -7.48 -2.11
C ASN A 502 -25.60 -6.13 -2.19
N ALA A 503 -26.25 -5.71 -1.10
CA ALA A 503 -26.83 -4.38 -1.01
C ALA A 503 -25.76 -3.28 -0.86
N GLY A 504 -26.13 -2.03 -1.16
CA GLY A 504 -25.28 -0.85 -1.03
C GLY A 504 -24.98 -0.15 -2.35
N GLU A 505 -24.22 0.94 -2.27
CA GLU A 505 -23.68 1.63 -3.45
C GLU A 505 -22.60 0.77 -4.12
N GLN A 506 -22.69 0.65 -5.44
CA GLN A 506 -21.78 -0.14 -6.25
C GLN A 506 -21.35 0.62 -7.51
N THR A 507 -20.22 0.21 -8.08
CA THR A 507 -19.71 0.76 -9.33
C THR A 507 -19.46 -0.37 -10.30
N LEU A 508 -20.06 -0.28 -11.50
CA LEU A 508 -19.80 -1.19 -12.60
C LEU A 508 -18.68 -0.61 -13.46
N THR A 509 -17.54 -1.31 -13.54
CA THR A 509 -16.41 -0.91 -14.39
C THR A 509 -16.32 -1.80 -15.61
N ALA A 510 -16.55 -1.26 -16.80
CA ALA A 510 -16.30 -1.95 -18.06
C ALA A 510 -14.91 -1.61 -18.58
N ALA A 511 -14.12 -2.60 -19.00
CA ALA A 511 -12.80 -2.38 -19.57
C ALA A 511 -12.56 -3.24 -20.81
N VAL A 512 -11.89 -2.68 -21.81
CA VAL A 512 -11.34 -3.45 -22.94
C VAL A 512 -9.86 -3.68 -22.67
N VAL A 513 -9.47 -4.94 -22.52
CA VAL A 513 -8.08 -5.34 -22.24
C VAL A 513 -7.52 -6.10 -23.44
N ARG A 514 -6.30 -5.75 -23.84
CA ARG A 514 -5.51 -6.51 -24.81
C ARG A 514 -4.05 -6.48 -24.37
N ASP A 515 -3.37 -7.61 -24.46
CA ASP A 515 -1.92 -7.65 -24.21
C ASP A 515 -1.53 -7.10 -22.81
N ALA A 516 -2.35 -7.38 -21.79
CA ALA A 516 -2.26 -6.87 -20.42
C ALA A 516 -2.38 -5.34 -20.26
N VAL A 517 -2.89 -4.63 -21.28
CA VAL A 517 -3.16 -3.18 -21.24
C VAL A 517 -4.65 -2.92 -21.36
N LYS A 518 -5.18 -2.06 -20.47
CA LYS A 518 -6.54 -1.52 -20.57
C LYS A 518 -6.57 -0.46 -21.68
N LEU A 519 -7.10 -0.82 -22.85
CA LEU A 519 -7.23 0.07 -24.01
C LEU A 519 -8.25 1.19 -23.77
N GLY A 520 -9.23 0.93 -22.91
CA GLY A 520 -10.24 1.88 -22.48
C GLY A 520 -11.07 1.34 -21.34
N THR A 521 -11.67 2.25 -20.58
CA THR A 521 -12.50 1.97 -19.40
C THR A 521 -13.70 2.90 -19.35
N ALA A 522 -14.80 2.43 -18.78
CA ALA A 522 -15.97 3.21 -18.41
C ALA A 522 -16.47 2.73 -17.05
N GLU A 523 -17.01 3.64 -16.26
CA GLU A 523 -17.52 3.36 -14.92
C GLU A 523 -18.92 3.98 -14.78
N GLU A 524 -19.85 3.24 -14.19
CA GLU A 524 -21.21 3.70 -13.91
C GLU A 524 -21.61 3.29 -12.49
N GLY A 525 -22.16 4.22 -11.70
CA GLY A 525 -22.60 3.97 -10.33
C GLY A 525 -24.06 3.48 -10.28
N PHE A 526 -24.36 2.56 -9.38
CA PHE A 526 -25.73 2.11 -9.11
C PHE A 526 -25.90 1.72 -7.64
N THR A 527 -27.12 1.79 -7.14
CA THR A 527 -27.47 1.43 -5.76
C THR A 527 -28.23 0.12 -5.76
N VAL A 528 -27.80 -0.82 -4.92
CA VAL A 528 -28.47 -2.10 -4.71
C VAL A 528 -29.26 -2.06 -3.41
N THR A 529 -30.58 -2.10 -3.50
CA THR A 529 -31.43 -2.27 -2.30
C THR A 529 -31.44 -3.73 -1.91
N GLY A 530 -31.27 -4.01 -0.61
CA GLY A 530 -31.38 -5.37 -0.08
C GLY A 530 -32.74 -5.98 -0.37
N ARG A 531 -32.76 -7.28 -0.69
CA ARG A 531 -33.97 -8.04 -0.90
C ARG A 531 -34.61 -8.37 0.44
N VAL A 532 -35.90 -8.12 0.59
CA VAL A 532 -36.67 -8.53 1.76
C VAL A 532 -37.32 -9.87 1.43
N HIS A 533 -36.72 -10.96 1.91
CA HIS A 533 -37.20 -12.32 1.67
C HIS A 533 -38.51 -12.62 2.41
N THR A 534 -39.14 -13.73 2.02
CA THR A 534 -40.29 -14.31 2.70
C THR A 534 -40.01 -14.45 4.20
N ALA A 535 -40.98 -14.14 5.04
CA ALA A 535 -40.95 -14.46 6.46
C ALA A 535 -42.07 -15.46 6.78
N VAL A 536 -41.81 -16.35 7.73
CA VAL A 536 -42.80 -17.31 8.25
C VAL A 536 -42.81 -17.25 9.77
N THR A 537 -43.97 -17.44 10.38
CA THR A 537 -44.11 -17.40 11.85
C THR A 537 -45.18 -18.39 12.31
N ILE A 538 -44.84 -19.23 13.29
CA ILE A 538 -45.72 -20.15 13.99
C ILE A 538 -46.26 -19.45 15.25
N GLU A 539 -47.59 -19.40 15.39
CA GLU A 539 -48.27 -18.87 16.57
C GLU A 539 -49.19 -19.94 17.17
N GLY A 540 -49.31 -19.97 18.51
CA GLY A 540 -50.24 -20.87 19.22
C GLY A 540 -49.64 -22.15 19.81
N LEU A 541 -48.34 -22.43 19.59
CA LEU A 541 -47.61 -23.56 20.19
C LEU A 541 -46.64 -23.19 21.31
N GLU A 542 -46.54 -21.91 21.68
CA GLU A 542 -45.56 -21.45 22.68
C GLU A 542 -45.82 -22.07 24.06
N ASN A 543 -44.84 -22.82 24.57
CA ASN A 543 -44.95 -23.59 25.83
C ASN A 543 -46.12 -24.60 25.85
N ALA A 544 -46.57 -25.04 24.67
CA ALA A 544 -47.69 -25.97 24.58
C ALA A 544 -47.30 -27.35 25.11
N VAL A 545 -48.18 -27.92 25.94
CA VAL A 545 -48.13 -29.31 26.37
C VAL A 545 -49.37 -30.02 25.85
N ILE A 546 -49.18 -31.11 25.12
CA ILE A 546 -50.22 -31.83 24.39
C ILE A 546 -50.31 -33.25 24.95
N LYS A 547 -51.48 -33.62 25.48
CA LYS A 547 -51.68 -34.96 26.04
C LYS A 547 -51.74 -36.01 24.94
N GLU A 548 -51.33 -37.24 25.25
CA GLU A 548 -51.50 -38.37 24.35
C GLU A 548 -52.98 -38.53 23.95
N GLY A 549 -53.24 -38.60 22.63
CA GLY A 549 -54.58 -38.66 22.06
C GLY A 549 -55.30 -37.31 21.90
N GLU A 550 -54.73 -36.22 22.41
CA GLU A 550 -55.21 -34.85 22.16
C GLU A 550 -54.46 -34.22 20.98
N SER A 551 -55.06 -33.17 20.42
CA SER A 551 -54.47 -32.38 19.35
C SER A 551 -54.55 -30.90 19.69
N LYS A 552 -53.57 -30.12 19.22
CA LYS A 552 -53.48 -28.69 19.49
C LYS A 552 -53.52 -27.90 18.19
N ASP A 553 -54.42 -26.92 18.13
CA ASP A 553 -54.52 -25.99 17.02
C ASP A 553 -53.42 -24.91 17.12
N PHE A 554 -52.86 -24.53 15.98
CA PHE A 554 -51.88 -23.47 15.83
C PHE A 554 -52.01 -22.82 14.45
N THR A 555 -51.33 -21.70 14.22
CA THR A 555 -51.39 -20.97 12.95
C THR A 555 -49.99 -20.68 12.41
N VAL A 556 -49.85 -20.70 11.09
CA VAL A 556 -48.65 -20.22 10.39
C VAL A 556 -49.01 -18.98 9.57
N LYS A 557 -48.26 -17.90 9.79
CA LYS A 557 -48.34 -16.68 8.98
C LYS A 557 -47.18 -16.65 7.99
N VAL A 558 -47.49 -16.39 6.73
CA VAL A 558 -46.48 -16.24 5.66
C VAL A 558 -46.54 -14.80 5.15
N THR A 559 -45.41 -14.11 5.17
CA THR A 559 -45.26 -12.76 4.62
C THR A 559 -44.29 -12.81 3.44
N PRO A 560 -44.78 -12.87 2.19
CA PRO A 560 -43.95 -13.08 1.00
C PRO A 560 -42.94 -11.97 0.69
N ASN A 561 -43.20 -10.73 1.10
CA ASN A 561 -42.34 -9.57 0.81
C ASN A 561 -41.92 -9.49 -0.69
N ASP A 562 -40.62 -9.46 -1.00
CA ASP A 562 -40.11 -9.40 -2.39
C ASP A 562 -40.23 -10.74 -3.15
N ASP A 563 -40.47 -11.85 -2.45
CA ASP A 563 -40.67 -13.19 -3.03
C ASP A 563 -42.10 -13.43 -3.51
N ALA A 564 -43.02 -12.48 -3.33
CA ALA A 564 -44.42 -12.61 -3.76
C ALA A 564 -44.56 -13.01 -5.26
N LYS A 565 -43.59 -12.60 -6.10
CA LYS A 565 -43.59 -12.91 -7.54
C LYS A 565 -43.15 -14.33 -7.88
N LEU A 566 -42.70 -15.12 -6.90
CA LEU A 566 -42.21 -16.47 -7.13
C LEU A 566 -43.36 -17.48 -7.36
N GLY A 567 -44.62 -17.13 -7.11
CA GLY A 567 -45.78 -17.98 -7.41
C GLY A 567 -45.93 -19.14 -6.42
N GLU A 568 -46.13 -20.35 -6.94
CA GLU A 568 -46.39 -21.56 -6.14
C GLU A 568 -45.20 -21.92 -5.21
N ALA A 569 -45.52 -22.13 -3.94
CA ALA A 569 -44.64 -22.54 -2.85
C ALA A 569 -45.37 -23.52 -1.93
N PHE A 570 -44.67 -24.05 -0.92
CA PHE A 570 -45.21 -25.05 0.00
C PHE A 570 -44.89 -24.67 1.44
N ILE A 571 -45.88 -24.77 2.35
CA ILE A 571 -45.63 -24.81 3.80
C ILE A 571 -45.35 -26.26 4.17
N ASP A 572 -44.15 -26.53 4.64
CA ASP A 572 -43.62 -27.87 4.90
C ASP A 572 -43.14 -27.98 6.35
N PHE A 573 -43.59 -29.03 7.06
CA PHE A 573 -43.14 -29.37 8.41
C PHE A 573 -42.14 -30.54 8.43
N GLY A 574 -41.63 -30.94 7.26
CA GLY A 574 -40.66 -32.04 7.11
C GLY A 574 -41.24 -33.37 7.59
N ASP A 575 -40.46 -34.11 8.39
CA ASP A 575 -40.84 -35.42 8.92
C ASP A 575 -42.13 -35.36 9.78
N LYS A 576 -42.48 -34.18 10.29
CA LYS A 576 -43.69 -33.95 11.08
C LYS A 576 -44.96 -33.76 10.26
N ASN A 577 -44.90 -33.68 8.92
CA ASN A 577 -46.10 -33.61 8.08
C ASN A 577 -47.11 -34.73 8.40
N SER A 578 -46.63 -35.94 8.74
CA SER A 578 -47.51 -37.07 9.08
C SER A 578 -48.28 -36.92 10.41
N GLU A 579 -47.96 -35.91 11.22
CA GLU A 579 -48.57 -35.58 12.53
C GLU A 579 -49.43 -34.30 12.46
N ILE A 580 -49.46 -33.64 11.30
CA ILE A 580 -50.13 -32.35 11.09
C ILE A 580 -51.37 -32.53 10.21
N GLU A 581 -52.44 -31.85 10.60
CA GLU A 581 -53.61 -31.59 9.77
C GLU A 581 -53.73 -30.08 9.49
N TYR A 582 -54.22 -29.70 8.32
CA TYR A 582 -54.50 -28.30 7.97
C TYR A 582 -56.00 -28.08 7.83
N LEU A 583 -56.46 -26.86 8.11
CA LEU A 583 -57.86 -26.48 7.92
C LEU A 583 -58.09 -26.10 6.45
N ASP A 584 -58.96 -26.83 5.77
CA ASP A 584 -59.37 -26.53 4.39
C ASP A 584 -60.37 -25.37 4.30
N ASP A 585 -60.65 -24.91 3.07
CA ASP A 585 -61.58 -23.79 2.84
C ASP A 585 -63.04 -24.11 3.16
N ASN A 586 -63.38 -25.38 3.42
CA ASN A 586 -64.70 -25.81 3.88
C ASN A 586 -64.80 -25.87 5.41
N GLY A 587 -63.73 -25.51 6.13
CA GLY A 587 -63.66 -25.54 7.59
C GLY A 587 -63.46 -26.94 8.18
N ALA A 588 -62.93 -27.89 7.40
CA ALA A 588 -62.61 -29.24 7.86
C ALA A 588 -61.09 -29.46 7.93
N TYR A 589 -60.63 -30.19 8.94
CA TYR A 589 -59.22 -30.58 9.06
C TYR A 589 -58.91 -31.76 8.13
N GLN A 590 -57.83 -31.62 7.35
CA GLN A 590 -57.35 -32.60 6.37
C GLN A 590 -55.88 -32.96 6.67
N PRO A 591 -55.43 -34.19 6.40
CA PRO A 591 -54.03 -34.57 6.59
C PRO A 591 -53.10 -33.78 5.63
N MET A 592 -51.88 -33.47 6.09
CA MET A 592 -50.89 -32.79 5.25
C MET A 592 -50.47 -33.62 4.03
N PRO A 593 -50.28 -32.99 2.85
CA PRO A 593 -49.68 -33.66 1.69
C PRO A 593 -48.20 -34.01 1.92
N GLU A 594 -47.70 -35.05 1.24
CA GLU A 594 -46.32 -35.57 1.37
C GLU A 594 -45.22 -34.52 1.06
N GLY A 595 -45.53 -33.50 0.26
CA GLY A 595 -44.62 -32.39 -0.08
C GLY A 595 -44.94 -31.06 0.59
N GLY A 596 -45.81 -31.04 1.61
CA GLY A 596 -46.30 -29.82 2.25
C GLY A 596 -47.59 -29.26 1.64
N LEU A 597 -48.16 -28.24 2.29
CA LEU A 597 -49.38 -27.57 1.85
C LEU A 597 -49.05 -26.54 0.74
N PRO A 598 -49.57 -26.68 -0.49
CA PRO A 598 -49.35 -25.71 -1.55
C PRO A 598 -49.99 -24.35 -1.21
N ILE A 599 -49.23 -23.29 -1.46
CA ILE A 599 -49.63 -21.88 -1.32
C ILE A 599 -49.17 -21.09 -2.55
N ASP A 600 -49.84 -19.97 -2.84
CA ASP A 600 -49.37 -18.99 -3.83
C ASP A 600 -48.82 -17.76 -3.09
N LEU A 601 -47.52 -17.48 -3.25
CA LEU A 601 -46.88 -16.33 -2.63
C LEU A 601 -47.42 -14.98 -3.16
N SER A 602 -48.13 -14.98 -4.29
CA SER A 602 -48.78 -13.80 -4.85
C SER A 602 -50.10 -13.47 -4.13
N ASP A 603 -50.70 -14.46 -3.45
CA ASP A 603 -52.03 -14.37 -2.83
C ASP A 603 -52.08 -15.23 -1.54
N VAL A 604 -51.26 -14.85 -0.55
CA VAL A 604 -51.23 -15.55 0.74
C VAL A 604 -52.44 -15.22 1.61
N LYS A 605 -52.91 -16.22 2.37
CA LYS A 605 -53.93 -16.00 3.40
C LYS A 605 -53.35 -15.20 4.57
N GLU A 606 -54.20 -14.52 5.33
CA GLU A 606 -53.80 -13.82 6.57
C GLU A 606 -53.09 -14.75 7.56
N GLN A 607 -53.59 -15.99 7.70
CA GLN A 607 -52.95 -17.08 8.42
C GLN A 607 -53.49 -18.43 7.95
N TYR A 608 -52.65 -19.46 8.01
CA TYR A 608 -53.01 -20.85 7.73
C TYR A 608 -53.18 -21.57 9.06
N ALA A 609 -54.34 -22.19 9.28
CA ALA A 609 -54.63 -22.92 10.51
C ALA A 609 -54.24 -24.39 10.37
N PHE A 610 -53.53 -24.89 11.37
CA PHE A 610 -53.04 -26.25 11.46
C PHE A 610 -53.37 -26.84 12.83
N ARG A 611 -53.25 -28.15 12.91
CA ARG A 611 -53.42 -28.94 14.12
C ARG A 611 -52.33 -29.98 14.18
N ILE A 612 -51.68 -30.11 15.33
CA ILE A 612 -50.69 -31.14 15.59
C ILE A 612 -51.23 -32.18 16.57
N ALA A 613 -51.06 -33.45 16.21
CA ALA A 613 -51.31 -34.60 17.07
C ALA A 613 -49.99 -35.37 17.22
N PRO A 614 -49.20 -35.07 18.26
CA PRO A 614 -47.86 -35.64 18.39
C PRO A 614 -47.90 -37.16 18.59
N LYS A 615 -47.04 -37.88 17.87
CA LYS A 615 -46.93 -39.35 17.94
C LYS A 615 -45.93 -39.85 18.98
N GLU A 616 -45.04 -38.96 19.43
CA GLU A 616 -43.97 -39.29 20.35
C GLU A 616 -44.11 -38.47 21.63
N THR A 617 -43.66 -39.04 22.74
CA THR A 617 -43.61 -38.35 24.03
C THR A 617 -42.28 -37.61 24.22
N GLY A 618 -42.25 -36.58 25.07
CA GLY A 618 -41.10 -35.70 25.31
C GLY A 618 -41.14 -34.36 24.57
N LYS A 619 -40.05 -33.59 24.71
CA LYS A 619 -39.87 -32.29 24.05
C LYS A 619 -39.68 -32.50 22.54
N GLN A 620 -40.36 -31.67 21.75
CA GLN A 620 -40.35 -31.72 20.28
C GLN A 620 -40.28 -30.31 19.73
N THR A 621 -39.57 -30.13 18.62
CA THR A 621 -39.52 -28.87 17.87
C THR A 621 -40.30 -29.05 16.58
N LEU A 622 -41.27 -28.16 16.33
CA LEU A 622 -41.94 -28.04 15.05
C LEU A 622 -41.25 -26.96 14.23
N THR A 623 -40.78 -27.31 13.04
CA THR A 623 -40.23 -26.37 12.07
C THR A 623 -41.25 -26.16 10.96
N ALA A 624 -41.67 -24.92 10.71
CA ALA A 624 -42.46 -24.56 9.54
C ALA A 624 -41.53 -23.89 8.52
N ALA A 625 -41.34 -24.52 7.37
CA ALA A 625 -40.53 -23.98 6.28
C ALA A 625 -41.43 -23.61 5.09
N VAL A 626 -41.22 -22.43 4.50
CA VAL A 626 -41.80 -22.07 3.21
C VAL A 626 -40.78 -22.41 2.12
N LYS A 627 -41.11 -23.35 1.24
CA LYS A 627 -40.20 -23.87 0.22
C LYS A 627 -40.72 -23.61 -1.18
N LYS A 628 -39.80 -23.33 -2.12
CA LYS A 628 -40.07 -23.34 -3.56
C LYS A 628 -39.19 -24.40 -4.22
N GLY A 629 -39.79 -25.55 -4.55
CA GLY A 629 -39.02 -26.74 -4.92
C GLY A 629 -38.15 -27.21 -3.75
N GLU A 630 -36.86 -27.44 -3.99
CA GLU A 630 -35.90 -27.84 -2.96
C GLU A 630 -35.36 -26.66 -2.13
N ASN A 631 -35.62 -25.41 -2.54
CA ASN A 631 -35.09 -24.21 -1.88
C ASN A 631 -36.00 -23.74 -0.75
N GLU A 632 -35.46 -23.63 0.46
CA GLU A 632 -36.11 -22.98 1.61
C GLU A 632 -36.02 -21.46 1.49
N LEU A 633 -37.18 -20.79 1.47
CA LEU A 633 -37.30 -19.32 1.41
C LEU A 633 -37.29 -18.70 2.81
N ALA A 634 -37.92 -19.38 3.76
CA ALA A 634 -38.03 -18.95 5.15
C ALA A 634 -38.32 -20.15 6.05
N LYS A 635 -37.92 -20.08 7.32
CA LYS A 635 -38.34 -21.04 8.35
C LYS A 635 -38.58 -20.39 9.70
N ASP A 636 -39.44 -21.01 10.50
CA ASP A 636 -39.64 -20.69 11.92
C ASP A 636 -39.75 -21.99 12.73
N GLU A 637 -39.34 -21.94 13.99
CA GLU A 637 -39.22 -23.11 14.87
C GLU A 637 -39.88 -22.85 16.23
N LYS A 638 -40.72 -23.77 16.69
CA LYS A 638 -41.36 -23.70 18.01
C LYS A 638 -41.30 -25.03 18.75
N ASP A 639 -40.92 -24.95 20.02
CA ASP A 639 -40.87 -26.09 20.93
C ASP A 639 -42.22 -26.35 21.59
N PHE A 640 -42.60 -27.61 21.68
CA PHE A 640 -43.77 -28.10 22.42
C PHE A 640 -43.45 -29.46 23.07
N VAL A 641 -44.30 -29.92 23.98
CA VAL A 641 -44.12 -31.21 24.67
C VAL A 641 -45.33 -32.11 24.40
N GLY A 642 -45.10 -33.33 23.92
CA GLY A 642 -46.14 -34.37 23.87
C GLY A 642 -45.96 -35.34 25.04
N SER A 643 -46.98 -35.71 25.82
CA SER A 643 -46.83 -36.80 26.82
C SER A 643 -48.15 -37.36 27.37
N GLU A 644 -48.10 -38.56 27.97
CA GLU A 644 -49.01 -38.92 29.07
C GLU A 644 -48.61 -38.09 30.31
N MET A 645 -49.60 -37.50 31.02
CA MET A 645 -49.32 -36.51 32.08
C MET A 645 -49.80 -36.99 33.46
N PRO A 646 -48.98 -37.75 34.20
CA PRO A 646 -49.20 -37.94 35.63
C PRO A 646 -49.09 -36.60 36.38
N ILE A 647 -49.86 -36.46 37.46
CA ILE A 647 -49.93 -35.23 38.26
C ILE A 647 -48.90 -35.31 39.39
N LEU A 648 -48.03 -34.30 39.47
CA LEU A 648 -47.17 -34.05 40.63
C LEU A 648 -47.81 -32.98 41.52
N THR A 649 -48.18 -33.35 42.74
CA THR A 649 -48.60 -32.40 43.76
C THR A 649 -47.43 -32.15 44.71
N LEU A 650 -46.95 -30.91 44.78
CA LEU A 650 -45.86 -30.52 45.67
C LEU A 650 -46.37 -29.49 46.68
N LYS A 651 -46.26 -29.80 47.98
CA LYS A 651 -46.65 -28.90 49.07
C LYS A 651 -45.44 -28.59 49.94
N ASP A 652 -45.24 -27.31 50.22
CA ASP A 652 -44.15 -26.80 51.07
C ASP A 652 -42.74 -27.13 50.51
N GLY A 653 -42.68 -27.31 49.18
CA GLY A 653 -41.50 -27.62 48.40
C GLY A 653 -41.52 -26.91 47.06
N VAL A 654 -40.36 -26.77 46.43
CA VAL A 654 -40.19 -26.14 45.12
C VAL A 654 -39.58 -27.12 44.13
N ILE A 655 -40.06 -27.04 42.88
CA ILE A 655 -39.40 -27.71 41.75
C ILE A 655 -38.18 -26.88 41.38
N THR A 656 -37.00 -27.47 41.56
CA THR A 656 -35.73 -26.85 41.20
C THR A 656 -35.39 -27.10 39.75
N SER A 657 -35.69 -28.29 39.23
CA SER A 657 -35.59 -28.59 37.81
C SER A 657 -36.51 -29.72 37.38
N VAL A 658 -36.92 -29.70 36.11
CA VAL A 658 -37.55 -30.83 35.42
C VAL A 658 -36.79 -31.05 34.13
N THR A 659 -36.12 -32.20 34.02
CA THR A 659 -35.38 -32.56 32.81
C THR A 659 -35.96 -33.81 32.17
N VAL A 660 -36.21 -33.77 30.87
CA VAL A 660 -36.58 -34.95 30.10
C VAL A 660 -35.33 -35.57 29.46
N PRO A 661 -35.22 -36.92 29.39
CA PRO A 661 -34.09 -37.55 28.74
C PRO A 661 -33.96 -37.10 27.28
N GLY A 662 -32.75 -36.70 26.86
CA GLY A 662 -32.48 -36.35 25.47
C GLY A 662 -32.56 -37.57 24.55
N LYS A 663 -33.11 -37.40 23.33
CA LYS A 663 -33.18 -38.49 22.35
C LYS A 663 -31.77 -38.97 21.96
N ASN A 664 -31.64 -40.27 21.70
CA ASN A 664 -30.42 -40.92 21.17
C ASN A 664 -29.13 -40.68 21.99
N GLY A 665 -29.25 -40.51 23.32
CA GLY A 665 -28.11 -40.29 24.21
C GLY A 665 -27.61 -38.84 24.25
N ALA A 666 -28.41 -37.88 23.77
CA ALA A 666 -28.20 -36.46 24.00
C ALA A 666 -28.42 -36.10 25.48
N ASP A 667 -27.82 -34.98 25.90
CA ASP A 667 -27.93 -34.48 27.26
C ASP A 667 -29.41 -34.21 27.64
N PRO A 668 -29.81 -34.42 28.91
CA PRO A 668 -31.17 -34.14 29.37
C PRO A 668 -31.57 -32.67 29.13
N GLU A 669 -32.78 -32.46 28.62
CA GLU A 669 -33.29 -31.13 28.30
C GLU A 669 -34.14 -30.57 29.44
N ASP A 670 -33.83 -29.35 29.88
CA ASP A 670 -34.56 -28.66 30.94
C ASP A 670 -35.86 -28.04 30.42
N ILE A 671 -36.99 -28.48 30.98
CA ILE A 671 -38.35 -28.01 30.68
C ILE A 671 -39.00 -27.31 31.88
N THR A 672 -38.23 -26.94 32.90
CA THR A 672 -38.72 -26.39 34.17
C THR A 672 -39.67 -25.20 33.98
N GLU A 673 -39.32 -24.27 33.10
CA GLU A 673 -40.13 -23.09 32.82
C GLU A 673 -41.47 -23.43 32.14
N ILE A 674 -41.49 -24.43 31.26
CA ILE A 674 -42.72 -24.90 30.60
C ILE A 674 -43.65 -25.55 31.64
N VAL A 675 -43.10 -26.36 32.53
CA VAL A 675 -43.87 -27.03 33.60
C VAL A 675 -44.39 -26.02 34.62
N LYS A 676 -43.57 -25.05 35.04
CA LYS A 676 -43.99 -23.99 35.99
C LYS A 676 -45.09 -23.09 35.41
N LYS A 677 -45.00 -22.70 34.14
CA LYS A 677 -46.01 -21.85 33.48
C LYS A 677 -47.33 -22.56 33.21
N ASN A 678 -47.33 -23.90 33.15
CA ASN A 678 -48.52 -24.73 32.97
C ASN A 678 -49.00 -25.37 34.30
N ALA A 679 -48.67 -24.79 35.46
CA ALA A 679 -49.19 -25.27 36.74
C ALA A 679 -50.72 -25.14 36.80
N ASN A 680 -51.39 -26.15 37.36
CA ASN A 680 -52.83 -26.12 37.57
C ASN A 680 -53.22 -25.08 38.64
N GLU A 681 -54.47 -24.62 38.64
CA GLU A 681 -54.98 -23.64 39.61
C GLU A 681 -54.82 -24.09 41.07
N ASP A 682 -54.72 -25.41 41.31
CA ASP A 682 -54.52 -26.01 42.64
C ASP A 682 -53.04 -26.15 43.06
N GLY A 683 -52.11 -25.67 42.23
CA GLY A 683 -50.67 -25.73 42.46
C GLY A 683 -50.02 -27.08 42.11
N SER A 684 -50.77 -28.01 41.50
CA SER A 684 -50.20 -29.25 40.96
C SER A 684 -49.57 -29.03 39.58
N PHE A 685 -48.59 -29.86 39.24
CA PHE A 685 -47.84 -29.78 37.99
C PHE A 685 -48.13 -31.01 37.13
N HIS A 686 -48.40 -30.77 35.86
CA HIS A 686 -48.36 -31.83 34.87
C HIS A 686 -46.92 -32.05 34.42
N VAL A 687 -46.40 -33.23 34.73
CA VAL A 687 -45.01 -33.59 34.45
C VAL A 687 -45.00 -34.80 33.52
N PRO A 688 -44.22 -34.79 32.42
CA PRO A 688 -44.10 -35.95 31.54
C PRO A 688 -43.63 -37.20 32.30
N GLU A 689 -44.24 -38.35 32.04
CA GLU A 689 -43.75 -39.64 32.54
C GLU A 689 -42.29 -39.87 32.11
N GLY A 690 -41.46 -40.39 33.02
CA GLY A 690 -40.04 -40.63 32.81
C GLY A 690 -39.16 -39.38 32.90
N ALA A 691 -39.72 -38.19 33.09
CA ALA A 691 -38.92 -36.99 33.35
C ALA A 691 -38.24 -37.09 34.72
N THR A 692 -36.96 -36.69 34.79
CA THR A 692 -36.26 -36.51 36.07
C THR A 692 -36.70 -35.19 36.68
N VAL A 693 -37.44 -35.28 37.79
CA VAL A 693 -37.90 -34.13 38.57
C VAL A 693 -37.00 -33.96 39.76
N SER A 694 -36.38 -32.79 39.89
CA SER A 694 -35.66 -32.39 41.10
C SER A 694 -36.53 -31.46 41.92
N VAL A 695 -36.73 -31.83 43.17
CA VAL A 695 -37.48 -31.05 44.15
C VAL A 695 -36.59 -30.75 45.35
N ALA A 696 -36.85 -29.61 45.97
CA ALA A 696 -36.21 -29.21 47.21
C ALA A 696 -37.25 -28.65 48.18
N PHE A 697 -36.91 -28.72 49.47
CA PHE A 697 -37.66 -27.99 50.48
C PHE A 697 -37.60 -26.49 50.17
N ASP A 698 -38.74 -25.80 50.25
CA ASP A 698 -38.82 -24.37 49.93
C ASP A 698 -38.22 -23.55 51.07
N LYS A 699 -36.89 -23.55 51.17
CA LYS A 699 -36.16 -22.85 52.24
C LYS A 699 -36.53 -21.37 52.32
N ASP A 700 -36.90 -20.76 51.19
CA ASP A 700 -37.24 -19.35 51.13
C ASP A 700 -38.65 -19.09 51.71
N ALA A 701 -39.62 -19.96 51.44
CA ALA A 701 -40.95 -19.87 52.07
C ALA A 701 -40.92 -20.12 53.59
N PHE A 702 -39.89 -20.81 54.10
CA PHE A 702 -39.71 -21.16 55.52
C PHE A 702 -38.50 -20.48 56.20
N ALA A 703 -37.80 -19.56 55.52
CA ALA A 703 -36.55 -18.96 55.99
C ALA A 703 -36.72 -18.19 57.33
N ASP A 704 -37.92 -17.62 57.55
CA ASP A 704 -38.26 -16.81 58.72
C ASP A 704 -39.06 -17.58 59.79
N SER A 705 -39.38 -18.87 59.59
CA SER A 705 -40.29 -19.61 60.47
C SER A 705 -39.62 -20.35 61.63
N GLY A 706 -38.27 -20.38 61.69
CA GLY A 706 -37.51 -21.12 62.70
C GLY A 706 -37.60 -22.65 62.57
N LEU A 707 -38.16 -23.15 61.47
CA LEU A 707 -38.34 -24.57 61.20
C LEU A 707 -37.32 -25.01 60.15
N LYS A 708 -36.63 -26.13 60.41
CA LYS A 708 -35.81 -26.83 59.42
C LYS A 708 -36.60 -27.96 58.77
N PHE A 709 -36.12 -28.42 57.62
CA PHE A 709 -36.63 -29.63 56.99
C PHE A 709 -36.54 -30.81 57.98
N GLY A 710 -37.63 -31.57 58.11
CA GLY A 710 -37.68 -32.80 58.90
C GLY A 710 -37.59 -34.01 57.98
N HIS A 711 -38.65 -34.27 57.23
CA HIS A 711 -38.71 -35.34 56.23
C HIS A 711 -39.82 -35.06 55.20
N TRP A 712 -39.86 -35.82 54.11
CA TRP A 712 -40.96 -35.79 53.14
C TRP A 712 -42.01 -36.86 53.44
N ASP A 713 -43.28 -36.49 53.36
CA ASP A 713 -44.38 -37.44 53.21
C ASP A 713 -44.59 -37.68 51.70
N ILE A 714 -44.24 -38.88 51.25
CA ILE A 714 -44.15 -39.25 49.83
C ILE A 714 -45.15 -40.34 49.53
N THR A 715 -46.05 -40.07 48.59
CA THR A 715 -46.97 -41.08 48.05
C THR A 715 -46.87 -41.13 46.52
N GLY A 716 -46.93 -42.33 45.95
CA GLY A 716 -46.88 -42.53 44.50
C GLY A 716 -45.49 -42.82 43.91
N LEU A 717 -44.40 -42.78 44.70
CA LEU A 717 -43.08 -43.30 44.29
C LEU A 717 -42.92 -44.77 44.72
N ASP A 718 -42.11 -45.54 43.98
CA ASP A 718 -41.93 -46.98 44.22
C ASP A 718 -41.02 -47.28 45.43
N ASP A 719 -40.09 -46.38 45.77
CA ASP A 719 -39.28 -46.43 47.00
C ASP A 719 -39.28 -45.07 47.73
N PRO A 720 -40.33 -44.74 48.50
CA PRO A 720 -40.44 -43.47 49.22
C PRO A 720 -39.34 -43.26 50.26
N ASN A 721 -38.88 -44.34 50.92
CA ASN A 721 -37.91 -44.28 52.01
C ASN A 721 -36.52 -43.84 51.53
N ALA A 722 -36.19 -44.09 50.26
CA ALA A 722 -34.92 -43.66 49.68
C ALA A 722 -34.76 -42.12 49.61
N TYR A 723 -35.85 -41.37 49.75
CA TYR A 723 -35.88 -39.90 49.57
C TYR A 723 -36.38 -39.13 50.80
N GLN A 724 -37.04 -39.82 51.73
CA GLN A 724 -37.77 -39.22 52.85
C GLN A 724 -36.92 -38.22 53.68
N ASP A 725 -35.66 -38.53 53.97
CA ASP A 725 -34.81 -37.68 54.83
C ASP A 725 -33.90 -36.72 54.05
N LYS A 726 -34.10 -36.60 52.73
CA LYS A 726 -33.28 -35.75 51.87
C LYS A 726 -33.94 -34.38 51.68
N GLU A 727 -33.27 -33.32 52.11
CA GLU A 727 -33.75 -31.94 51.98
C GLU A 727 -33.97 -31.50 50.51
N SER A 728 -33.27 -32.15 49.58
CA SER A 728 -33.53 -32.08 48.13
C SER A 728 -33.21 -33.42 47.49
N PHE A 729 -34.00 -33.82 46.51
CA PHE A 729 -33.75 -35.06 45.75
C PHE A 729 -34.33 -34.99 44.35
N ALA A 730 -33.82 -35.87 43.49
CA ALA A 730 -34.33 -36.10 42.15
C ALA A 730 -34.96 -37.49 42.06
N PHE A 731 -36.05 -37.62 41.32
CA PHE A 731 -36.71 -38.87 41.03
C PHE A 731 -37.24 -38.88 39.59
N GLU A 732 -37.43 -40.06 39.01
CA GLU A 732 -38.09 -40.21 37.72
C GLU A 732 -39.61 -40.25 37.92
N MET A 733 -40.34 -39.41 37.20
CA MET A 733 -41.80 -39.30 37.31
C MET A 733 -42.45 -40.60 36.81
N PRO A 734 -43.18 -41.35 37.66
CA PRO A 734 -43.84 -42.58 37.26
C PRO A 734 -45.15 -42.31 36.52
N ALA A 735 -45.70 -43.30 35.82
CA ALA A 735 -47.01 -43.28 35.12
C ALA A 735 -48.25 -43.00 36.01
N LYS A 736 -48.07 -42.67 37.29
CA LYS A 736 -49.13 -42.49 38.30
C LYS A 736 -48.90 -41.19 39.06
N ALA A 737 -49.96 -40.65 39.66
CA ALA A 737 -49.86 -39.39 40.41
C ALA A 737 -48.90 -39.53 41.60
N VAL A 738 -48.06 -38.51 41.79
CA VAL A 738 -47.09 -38.42 42.89
C VAL A 738 -47.46 -37.23 43.75
N THR A 739 -47.50 -37.41 45.07
CA THR A 739 -47.67 -36.32 46.03
C THR A 739 -46.49 -36.29 46.98
N LEU A 740 -45.85 -35.13 47.06
CA LEU A 740 -44.73 -34.84 47.95
C LEU A 740 -45.11 -33.70 48.87
N LYS A 741 -45.01 -33.91 50.17
CA LYS A 741 -45.28 -32.88 51.17
C LYS A 741 -44.11 -32.80 52.14
N ALA A 742 -43.47 -31.63 52.25
CA ALA A 742 -42.42 -31.44 53.25
C ALA A 742 -43.04 -31.35 54.65
N MET A 743 -42.45 -32.08 55.59
CA MET A 743 -42.75 -31.98 57.02
C MET A 743 -41.58 -31.27 57.69
N THR A 744 -41.88 -30.21 58.43
CA THR A 744 -40.89 -29.31 59.05
C THR A 744 -40.77 -29.56 60.55
N GLN A 745 -39.59 -29.37 61.13
CA GLN A 745 -39.29 -29.54 62.56
C GLN A 745 -38.51 -28.33 63.11
N ASP A 746 -38.50 -28.12 64.43
CA ASP A 746 -37.81 -26.98 65.04
C ASP A 746 -36.28 -27.07 64.88
N ALA A 747 -35.65 -25.98 64.43
CA ALA A 747 -34.22 -25.95 64.12
C ALA A 747 -33.31 -25.93 65.37
N SER A 748 -33.83 -25.63 66.57
CA SER A 748 -33.03 -25.51 67.80
C SER A 748 -32.75 -26.82 68.55
N ILE A 749 -33.09 -27.98 67.96
CA ILE A 749 -32.82 -29.30 68.51
C ILE A 749 -31.62 -29.91 67.75
N GLU A 750 -30.49 -30.10 68.44
CA GLU A 750 -29.30 -30.80 67.92
C GLU A 750 -29.61 -32.30 67.75
N ASP A 751 -29.15 -32.88 66.62
CA ASP A 751 -29.20 -34.32 66.35
C ASP A 751 -28.21 -35.07 67.25
N ASP A 752 -28.67 -35.47 68.42
CA ASP A 752 -28.02 -36.52 69.21
C ASP A 752 -28.69 -37.87 68.88
N GLU A 753 -28.03 -38.69 68.06
CA GLU A 753 -28.29 -40.13 68.07
C GLU A 753 -27.89 -40.72 69.43
N PRO A 754 -28.77 -41.51 70.05
CA PRO A 754 -28.33 -42.83 70.48
C PRO A 754 -29.32 -43.94 70.14
N ASP A 755 -28.77 -44.96 69.49
CA ASP A 755 -29.26 -46.32 69.27
C ASP A 755 -29.98 -46.94 70.48
N ILE A 756 -31.31 -47.16 70.37
CA ILE A 756 -32.06 -48.12 71.21
C ILE A 756 -33.20 -48.78 70.41
N VAL A 757 -33.02 -50.08 70.14
CA VAL A 757 -33.97 -51.19 69.98
C VAL A 757 -35.47 -50.87 70.22
N GLY A 758 -36.35 -51.28 69.28
CA GLY A 758 -37.82 -51.05 69.23
C GLY A 758 -38.67 -51.57 70.42
N PRO A 759 -40.02 -51.59 70.39
CA PRO A 759 -40.93 -51.56 69.23
C PRO A 759 -42.28 -50.76 69.44
N ILE A 760 -43.17 -50.84 68.43
CA ILE A 760 -44.67 -50.76 68.50
C ILE A 760 -45.41 -49.39 68.45
N VAL A 761 -46.05 -49.16 67.29
CA VAL A 761 -47.49 -48.92 66.97
C VAL A 761 -48.29 -47.74 67.60
N ILE A 762 -49.14 -47.15 66.73
CA ILE A 762 -50.41 -46.39 66.91
C ILE A 762 -50.20 -44.89 67.21
N GLY A 763 -50.66 -43.91 66.44
CA GLY A 763 -51.65 -43.84 65.37
C GLY A 763 -52.48 -42.55 65.57
N THR A 764 -52.70 -41.77 64.49
CA THR A 764 -53.89 -40.92 64.23
C THR A 764 -54.21 -39.78 65.23
N THR A 765 -54.68 -38.56 64.94
CA THR A 765 -55.20 -37.81 63.78
C THR A 765 -55.60 -36.40 64.31
N VAL A 766 -56.00 -35.48 63.40
CA VAL A 766 -56.89 -34.30 63.57
C VAL A 766 -56.15 -32.98 63.92
N VAL A 767 -55.97 -31.99 63.04
CA VAL A 767 -56.87 -31.16 62.17
C VAL A 767 -57.50 -29.95 62.91
N VAL A 768 -57.34 -28.77 62.27
CA VAL A 768 -57.92 -27.41 62.52
C VAL A 768 -57.33 -26.64 63.70
N GLY A 769 -56.82 -25.41 63.63
CA GLY A 769 -56.81 -24.32 62.63
C GLY A 769 -57.06 -22.98 63.34
N GLY A 770 -56.30 -21.91 63.02
CA GLY A 770 -56.76 -20.52 63.18
C GLY A 770 -55.88 -19.50 63.94
N ALA A 771 -55.48 -18.46 63.20
CA ALA A 771 -55.38 -17.03 63.56
C ALA A 771 -54.14 -16.42 64.29
N VAL A 772 -53.30 -15.75 63.48
CA VAL A 772 -53.03 -14.29 63.45
C VAL A 772 -52.46 -13.57 64.71
N LEU A 773 -51.24 -13.01 64.49
CA LEU A 773 -50.58 -11.81 65.02
C LEU A 773 -50.02 -11.78 66.46
N GLY A 774 -48.69 -11.54 66.53
CA GLY A 774 -48.15 -10.48 67.40
C GLY A 774 -46.86 -10.78 68.17
N TYR A 775 -45.79 -10.10 67.73
CA TYR A 775 -44.67 -9.54 68.52
C TYR A 775 -43.45 -10.40 68.96
N GLN A 776 -42.32 -10.10 68.29
CA GLN A 776 -40.90 -9.95 68.68
C GLN A 776 -40.25 -10.99 69.63
N ALA A 777 -39.19 -11.73 69.26
CA ALA A 777 -37.87 -11.40 68.68
C ALA A 777 -36.88 -10.77 69.68
N TYR A 778 -35.89 -11.56 70.13
CA TYR A 778 -34.59 -11.08 70.59
C TYR A 778 -33.49 -12.12 70.27
N SER A 779 -32.35 -11.60 69.79
CA SER A 779 -31.03 -12.21 69.49
C SER A 779 -30.69 -12.76 68.08
N LEU A 780 -31.51 -12.53 67.05
CA LEU A 780 -31.07 -12.51 65.63
C LEU A 780 -30.75 -11.07 65.13
N GLY A 781 -30.52 -10.14 66.07
CA GLY A 781 -30.77 -8.70 65.85
C GLY A 781 -29.62 -7.79 65.42
N ALA A 782 -28.33 -8.11 65.61
CA ALA A 782 -27.27 -7.11 65.40
C ALA A 782 -26.84 -6.94 63.92
N GLU A 783 -26.56 -8.04 63.19
CA GLU A 783 -26.17 -7.95 61.77
C GLU A 783 -27.35 -7.61 60.87
N PHE A 784 -28.56 -8.04 61.24
CA PHE A 784 -29.79 -7.63 60.57
C PHE A 784 -30.12 -6.16 60.85
N ALA A 785 -29.94 -5.66 62.08
CA ALA A 785 -30.06 -4.23 62.37
C ALA A 785 -29.00 -3.37 61.65
N GLY A 786 -27.77 -3.86 61.46
CA GLY A 786 -26.74 -3.15 60.70
C GLY A 786 -27.09 -2.95 59.22
N LYS A 787 -27.65 -3.97 58.57
CA LYS A 787 -28.20 -3.85 57.20
C LYS A 787 -29.45 -2.97 57.15
N LEU A 788 -30.30 -3.01 58.17
CA LEU A 788 -31.49 -2.16 58.27
C LEU A 788 -31.14 -0.67 58.51
N MET A 789 -30.01 -0.37 59.14
CA MET A 789 -29.51 0.99 59.43
C MET A 789 -28.47 1.52 58.42
N ALA A 790 -28.29 0.85 57.27
CA ALA A 790 -27.37 1.25 56.19
C ALA A 790 -25.88 1.43 56.60
N LEU A 791 -25.39 0.56 57.49
CA LEU A 791 -24.02 0.62 58.01
C LEU A 791 -23.00 0.11 56.95
N PRO A 792 -21.93 0.85 56.60
CA PRO A 792 -21.06 0.50 55.47
C PRO A 792 -20.28 -0.81 55.67
N TYR A 793 -19.68 -0.97 56.85
CA TYR A 793 -18.98 -2.18 57.28
C TYR A 793 -18.83 -2.18 58.80
N PHE A 794 -18.56 -3.33 59.40
CA PHE A 794 -18.27 -3.40 60.85
C PHE A 794 -16.78 -3.17 61.12
N PRO A 795 -16.35 -2.01 61.65
CA PRO A 795 -14.98 -1.76 62.03
C PRO A 795 -14.55 -2.65 63.19
N SER A 796 -13.29 -3.11 63.13
CA SER A 796 -12.73 -4.03 64.13
C SER A 796 -12.05 -3.33 65.30
N ASN A 797 -11.74 -2.03 65.17
CA ASN A 797 -11.06 -1.23 66.19
C ASN A 797 -11.55 0.22 66.21
N ARG A 798 -11.15 0.97 67.26
CA ARG A 798 -11.63 2.34 67.53
C ARG A 798 -11.23 3.34 66.44
N SER A 799 -10.04 3.23 65.85
CA SER A 799 -9.60 4.11 64.78
C SER A 799 -10.44 3.92 63.50
N ALA A 800 -10.71 2.67 63.10
CA ALA A 800 -11.59 2.40 61.96
C ALA A 800 -13.06 2.83 62.23
N LEU A 801 -13.53 2.72 63.48
CA LEU A 801 -14.87 3.18 63.85
C LEU A 801 -14.97 4.71 63.84
N ALA A 802 -14.00 5.42 64.43
CA ALA A 802 -13.99 6.88 64.44
C ALA A 802 -13.90 7.47 63.03
N MET A 803 -13.02 6.93 62.17
CA MET A 803 -12.90 7.37 60.77
C MET A 803 -14.19 7.12 59.99
N MET A 804 -14.81 5.94 60.12
CA MET A 804 -16.06 5.63 59.43
C MET A 804 -17.20 6.58 59.84
N LEU A 805 -17.33 6.87 61.14
CA LEU A 805 -18.36 7.78 61.66
C LEU A 805 -18.12 9.23 61.24
N TRP A 806 -16.86 9.67 61.28
CA TRP A 806 -16.47 11.03 60.91
C TRP A 806 -16.59 11.29 59.41
N GLU A 807 -16.23 10.32 58.57
CA GLU A 807 -16.39 10.38 57.12
C GLU A 807 -17.87 10.39 56.72
N ASP A 808 -18.71 9.55 57.35
CA ASP A 808 -20.15 9.58 57.09
C ASP A 808 -20.78 10.92 57.53
N ALA A 809 -20.32 11.50 58.64
CA ALA A 809 -20.77 12.82 59.10
C ALA A 809 -20.29 13.99 58.22
N GLY A 810 -19.48 13.74 57.18
CA GLY A 810 -18.98 14.76 56.26
C GLY A 810 -17.71 15.49 56.75
N LYS A 811 -16.93 14.85 57.63
CA LYS A 811 -15.67 15.36 58.21
C LYS A 811 -15.77 16.71 58.96
N PRO A 812 -16.66 16.85 59.96
CA PRO A 812 -16.77 18.06 60.77
C PRO A 812 -15.50 18.31 61.61
N MET A 813 -15.07 19.57 61.76
CA MET A 813 -13.91 19.91 62.58
C MET A 813 -14.26 19.78 64.08
N PRO A 814 -13.44 19.10 64.91
CA PRO A 814 -13.69 19.00 66.35
C PRO A 814 -13.53 20.36 67.06
N GLU A 815 -14.18 20.52 68.21
CA GLU A 815 -14.13 21.77 68.99
C GLU A 815 -12.78 21.95 69.69
N SER A 816 -12.12 20.86 70.09
CA SER A 816 -10.81 20.87 70.73
C SER A 816 -9.69 20.65 69.70
N GLU A 817 -8.72 21.57 69.68
CA GLU A 817 -7.48 21.42 68.88
C GLU A 817 -6.39 20.58 69.59
N LEU A 818 -6.67 20.04 70.78
CA LEU A 818 -5.71 19.21 71.52
C LEU A 818 -5.57 17.84 70.86
N LEU A 819 -4.33 17.49 70.49
CA LEU A 819 -4.02 16.22 69.84
C LEU A 819 -3.82 15.11 70.86
N TYR A 820 -4.33 13.91 70.56
CA TYR A 820 -4.06 12.73 71.36
C TYR A 820 -2.59 12.31 71.17
N PRO A 821 -1.83 12.08 72.27
CA PRO A 821 -0.39 11.78 72.20
C PRO A 821 -0.10 10.36 71.69
N ASP A 822 -1.09 9.47 71.70
CA ASP A 822 -1.01 8.08 71.22
C ASP A 822 -1.56 7.89 69.79
N VAL A 823 -1.91 9.00 69.12
CA VAL A 823 -2.22 9.04 67.70
C VAL A 823 -1.13 9.88 67.00
N GLY A 824 -0.77 9.52 65.77
CA GLY A 824 0.28 10.22 65.00
C GLY A 824 0.00 11.72 64.90
N GLN A 825 1.03 12.56 65.01
CA GLN A 825 0.92 14.03 64.93
C GLN A 825 1.58 14.60 63.67
N GLU A 826 1.91 13.74 62.71
CA GLU A 826 2.33 14.16 61.37
C GLU A 826 1.10 14.62 60.58
N GLU A 827 1.27 15.51 59.60
CA GLU A 827 0.19 16.10 58.78
C GLU A 827 -0.73 15.04 58.12
N ARG A 828 -0.18 13.84 57.89
CA ARG A 828 -0.85 12.68 57.30
C ARG A 828 -1.87 12.01 58.23
N ASP A 829 -1.65 12.13 59.52
CA ASP A 829 -2.43 11.47 60.57
C ASP A 829 -3.42 12.45 61.25
N MET A 830 -3.44 13.71 60.79
CA MET A 830 -4.33 14.75 61.31
C MET A 830 -5.81 14.42 61.09
N ASP A 831 -6.17 13.75 59.99
CA ASP A 831 -7.54 13.28 59.76
C ASP A 831 -7.98 12.31 60.88
N LEU A 832 -7.10 11.40 61.31
CA LEU A 832 -7.41 10.47 62.39
C LEU A 832 -7.45 11.18 63.75
N GLN A 833 -6.60 12.18 63.98
CA GLN A 833 -6.68 13.03 65.17
C GLN A 833 -8.02 13.75 65.24
N HIS A 834 -8.48 14.36 64.14
CA HIS A 834 -9.75 15.06 64.09
C HIS A 834 -10.94 14.10 64.24
N ALA A 835 -10.91 12.94 63.57
CA ALA A 835 -11.95 11.91 63.70
C ALA A 835 -12.05 11.36 65.13
N ALA A 836 -10.91 11.05 65.75
CA ALA A 836 -10.84 10.56 67.12
C ALA A 836 -11.40 11.59 68.11
N ARG A 837 -11.03 12.87 67.95
CA ARG A 837 -11.48 13.94 68.83
C ARG A 837 -12.96 14.19 68.68
N TRP A 838 -13.44 14.32 67.45
CA TRP A 838 -14.86 14.53 67.17
C TRP A 838 -15.73 13.38 67.71
N ALA A 839 -15.27 12.13 67.56
CA ALA A 839 -15.99 10.97 68.07
C ALA A 839 -16.03 10.91 69.60
N MET A 840 -14.98 11.35 70.30
CA MET A 840 -14.93 11.40 71.76
C MET A 840 -15.74 12.57 72.32
N GLU A 841 -15.67 13.76 71.71
CA GLU A 841 -16.45 14.95 72.08
C GLU A 841 -17.96 14.71 72.00
N ASN A 842 -18.40 13.97 70.99
CA ASN A 842 -19.81 13.61 70.80
C ASN A 842 -20.22 12.31 71.50
N GLU A 843 -19.34 11.78 72.37
CA GLU A 843 -19.55 10.55 73.15
C GLU A 843 -20.02 9.37 72.29
N LEU A 844 -19.48 9.27 71.08
CA LEU A 844 -19.76 8.17 70.14
C LEU A 844 -18.92 6.95 70.49
N ILE A 845 -17.77 7.18 71.11
CA ILE A 845 -16.86 6.13 71.57
C ILE A 845 -16.59 6.34 73.08
N PRO A 846 -16.60 5.27 73.91
CA PRO A 846 -16.38 5.39 75.35
C PRO A 846 -14.97 5.88 75.69
N ASP A 847 -14.83 6.76 76.69
CA ASP A 847 -13.52 7.13 77.25
C ASP A 847 -12.92 5.99 78.09
N LEU A 848 -11.65 5.70 77.86
CA LEU A 848 -10.91 4.62 78.52
C LEU A 848 -9.79 5.14 79.44
N ASN A 849 -9.63 6.45 79.56
CA ASN A 849 -8.65 7.05 80.47
C ASN A 849 -9.16 7.02 81.92
N ASP A 850 -8.24 6.98 82.89
CA ASP A 850 -8.60 6.99 84.31
C ASP A 850 -9.21 8.34 84.71
N GLU A 851 -10.22 8.32 85.58
CA GLU A 851 -10.88 9.52 86.09
C GLU A 851 -9.86 10.49 86.73
N GLY A 852 -9.77 11.71 86.21
CA GLY A 852 -8.84 12.75 86.67
C GLY A 852 -7.56 12.91 85.83
N THR A 853 -7.41 12.15 84.74
CA THR A 853 -6.32 12.34 83.76
C THR A 853 -6.39 13.75 83.16
N ALA A 854 -5.27 14.47 83.14
CA ALA A 854 -5.22 15.83 82.59
C ALA A 854 -5.53 15.82 81.07
N PRO A 855 -6.25 16.82 80.52
CA PRO A 855 -6.70 16.80 79.13
C PRO A 855 -5.59 16.63 78.09
N GLU A 856 -4.38 17.15 78.36
CA GLU A 856 -3.18 17.02 77.54
C GLU A 856 -2.50 15.65 77.63
N GLU A 857 -2.84 14.83 78.62
CA GLU A 857 -2.32 13.47 78.83
C GLU A 857 -3.31 12.37 78.45
N MET A 858 -4.55 12.74 78.10
CA MET A 858 -5.59 11.80 77.65
C MET A 858 -5.17 11.10 76.36
N LYS A 859 -5.45 9.79 76.27
CA LYS A 859 -5.15 8.91 75.14
C LYS A 859 -6.42 8.40 74.46
N PHE A 860 -6.36 8.13 73.15
CA PHE A 860 -7.50 7.66 72.39
C PHE A 860 -7.62 6.13 72.30
N TYR A 861 -6.49 5.42 72.38
CA TYR A 861 -6.35 3.97 72.21
C TYR A 861 -6.84 3.46 70.84
N PRO A 862 -6.21 3.88 69.73
CA PRO A 862 -6.72 3.64 68.38
C PRO A 862 -6.91 2.16 68.03
N ASP A 863 -6.01 1.29 68.45
CA ASP A 863 -6.03 -0.12 68.08
C ASP A 863 -6.95 -1.00 68.94
N ASN A 864 -7.62 -0.43 69.95
CA ASN A 864 -8.45 -1.23 70.85
C ASN A 864 -9.70 -1.76 70.11
N ALA A 865 -10.05 -3.02 70.38
CA ALA A 865 -11.14 -3.70 69.68
C ALA A 865 -12.51 -3.14 70.09
N VAL A 866 -13.46 -3.09 69.14
CA VAL A 866 -14.84 -2.66 69.36
C VAL A 866 -15.82 -3.79 69.08
N SER A 867 -16.89 -3.91 69.88
CA SER A 867 -17.91 -4.94 69.68
C SER A 867 -18.93 -4.52 68.62
N LYS A 868 -19.60 -5.48 67.98
CA LYS A 868 -20.65 -5.19 66.97
C LYS A 868 -21.82 -4.38 67.55
N ILE A 869 -22.14 -4.53 68.84
CA ILE A 869 -23.19 -3.75 69.50
C ILE A 869 -22.72 -2.30 69.72
N ASP A 870 -21.48 -2.09 70.11
CA ASP A 870 -20.91 -0.74 70.26
C ASP A 870 -20.87 -0.01 68.91
N VAL A 871 -20.55 -0.72 67.83
CA VAL A 871 -20.60 -0.19 66.46
C VAL A 871 -22.01 0.23 66.06
N LEU A 872 -23.04 -0.58 66.34
CA LEU A 872 -24.42 -0.26 66.00
C LEU A 872 -24.97 0.89 66.82
N ASN A 873 -24.66 0.93 68.12
CA ASN A 873 -25.07 2.02 69.01
C ASN A 873 -24.38 3.34 68.62
N ALA A 874 -23.08 3.31 68.31
CA ALA A 874 -22.34 4.49 67.86
C ALA A 874 -22.82 4.99 66.49
N TRP A 875 -23.10 4.06 65.55
CA TRP A 875 -23.67 4.39 64.24
C TRP A 875 -25.05 5.01 64.36
N GLN A 876 -25.96 4.42 65.14
CA GLN A 876 -27.29 4.97 65.36
C GLN A 876 -27.21 6.37 65.99
N LYS A 877 -26.38 6.55 67.02
CA LYS A 877 -26.17 7.86 67.67
C LYS A 877 -25.57 8.89 66.70
N ALA A 878 -24.66 8.49 65.81
CA ALA A 878 -24.10 9.37 64.78
C ALA A 878 -25.13 9.75 63.70
N GLN A 879 -26.01 8.82 63.27
CA GLN A 879 -27.12 9.13 62.35
C GLN A 879 -28.15 10.05 63.01
N GLU A 880 -28.42 9.90 64.31
CA GLU A 880 -29.27 10.81 65.08
C GLU A 880 -28.63 12.22 65.21
N LEU A 881 -27.31 12.32 65.37
CA LEU A 881 -26.60 13.62 65.33
C LEU A 881 -26.69 14.27 63.95
N LYS A 882 -26.55 13.50 62.86
CA LYS A 882 -26.63 13.97 61.47
C LYS A 882 -28.03 14.43 61.06
N GLN A 883 -29.08 13.89 61.67
CA GLN A 883 -30.47 14.33 61.45
C GLN A 883 -30.86 15.56 62.30
N ASN A 884 -30.16 15.82 63.42
CA ASN A 884 -30.43 16.92 64.33
C ASN A 884 -29.48 18.14 64.17
N ALA A 885 -28.49 18.06 63.28
CA ALA A 885 -27.50 19.10 62.98
C ALA A 885 -27.98 20.15 61.97
#